data_AF-A0A0T9LX75-F1
#
_entry.id   AF-A0A0T9LX75-F1
#
_cell.length_a   1.000
_cell.length_b   1.000
_cell.length_c   1.000
_cell.angle_alpha   90.00
_cell.angle_beta   90.00
_cell.angle_gamma   90.00
#
_symmetry.space_group_name_H-M   'P 1'
#
loop_
_entity.id
_entity.type
_entity.pdbx_description
1 polymer ?
#
loop_
_entity_poly.entity_id
_entity_poly.type
_entity_poly.pdbx_seq_one_letter_code
_entity_poly.pdbx_strand_id
1 'polypeptide(L)'
;MLSSTFVRSKAGLVPVVLAALILAACSGRAPQTPPVNIQDEASANSDYYLQQLQQSSDDNKANWQLLAIRAQLREGKVPQAAEQLGTLPADLNDTQRQEQQLLTAELLVAQKNNPAAADVLSKLDAGKLSANQQVRFYQAQIAANQGKATLPLVRAFIAQEPLLSDKAHQDNIDGTWQALAQLTPQELNNMVINADENVLQGWLDLLHVYQDNKQDPDLLKAGIKDWQNRYPQNPAAKNLPTALTQISNFSQASTAKIALLLPLSGPAQVFADAIQQGFTAAQNGLPVNAPAVIEPDVAASTPTEAAATPVTDVATPAPAPVATSNAQVKVYDTTTQPIAALLAQAQQDGATLVVGPLLKPEVEQLSATPSTLNILALNQPEVSTNSPNICYFALSPEDEARDAAHHLWNLEKRMPLLLTPRGALGDRIAKAFAEEWQKQGGQTVLQQNFDSTAELKQAINSGAGIRLTGQPVSVSNAPAAAPASVTIAGLTIPAPPVDAPVVSTSAGGNIDAVYIIATPAELTLIKPMIDMATSTRSKPALFASSRSYQAGAGPDYRLEMEGIQFSDIPLMAGTNPALMQQAAAKFANDYSLVRLYAMGIDAWTLSNHFAEMRQIPGFQVSGTTGDLTASADCVITRKLPWLQYRQGMVVPAA
;
A
#
# COMPACT_ATOMS: atom_id res chain seq x y z
N MET A 1 -43.47 -71.32 6.89
CA MET A 1 -44.79 -71.85 7.30
C MET A 1 -45.26 -71.06 8.52
N LEU A 2 -46.31 -70.26 8.35
CA LEU A 2 -47.51 -70.17 9.21
C LEU A 2 -48.24 -68.86 8.89
N SER A 3 -49.40 -69.05 8.29
CA SER A 3 -50.34 -68.07 7.78
C SER A 3 -51.20 -67.50 8.91
N SER A 4 -51.81 -66.33 8.73
CA SER A 4 -53.27 -66.21 8.52
C SER A 4 -53.78 -64.77 8.68
N THR A 5 -54.85 -64.52 7.94
CA THR A 5 -55.52 -63.27 7.56
C THR A 5 -56.71 -62.89 8.46
N PHE A 6 -57.31 -61.71 8.15
CA PHE A 6 -58.69 -61.22 8.46
C PHE A 6 -58.88 -60.41 9.78
N VAL A 7 -59.72 -59.36 9.95
CA VAL A 7 -60.93 -58.80 9.27
C VAL A 7 -61.11 -57.30 9.65
N ARG A 8 -61.83 -56.52 8.82
CA ARG A 8 -62.39 -55.15 9.07
C ARG A 8 -63.53 -55.15 10.11
N SER A 9 -63.65 -54.12 10.97
CA SER A 9 -64.95 -53.49 11.29
C SER A 9 -64.82 -52.13 12.02
N LYS A 10 -65.88 -51.33 11.91
CA LYS A 10 -65.98 -49.88 12.12
C LYS A 10 -66.35 -49.47 13.57
N ALA A 11 -65.86 -48.28 13.92
CA ALA A 11 -66.50 -47.15 14.62
C ALA A 11 -67.12 -47.30 16.03
N GLY A 12 -66.72 -46.38 16.91
CA GLY A 12 -67.40 -45.99 18.14
C GLY A 12 -66.65 -44.89 18.88
N LEU A 13 -66.95 -43.62 18.56
CA LEU A 13 -66.50 -42.40 19.25
C LEU A 13 -66.92 -42.45 20.73
N VAL A 14 -65.97 -42.26 21.65
CA VAL A 14 -66.01 -41.58 22.98
C VAL A 14 -64.70 -41.99 23.68
N PRO A 15 -63.66 -41.13 23.74
CA PRO A 15 -63.55 -40.19 24.87
C PRO A 15 -62.70 -38.93 24.57
N VAL A 16 -63.35 -37.77 24.38
CA VAL A 16 -62.64 -36.46 24.29
C VAL A 16 -62.63 -35.71 25.63
N VAL A 17 -63.25 -36.25 26.68
CA VAL A 17 -63.46 -35.49 27.94
C VAL A 17 -62.46 -35.85 29.06
N LEU A 18 -61.63 -36.90 28.92
CA LEU A 18 -60.67 -37.28 29.98
C LEU A 18 -59.23 -36.76 29.77
N ALA A 19 -58.94 -36.08 28.66
CA ALA A 19 -57.61 -35.52 28.37
C ALA A 19 -57.45 -34.05 28.79
N ALA A 20 -58.49 -33.41 29.33
CA ALA A 20 -58.48 -31.98 29.68
C ALA A 20 -58.02 -31.66 31.11
N LEU A 21 -57.70 -32.66 31.94
CA LEU A 21 -57.35 -32.47 33.37
C LEU A 21 -55.90 -32.79 33.75
N ILE A 22 -55.01 -33.09 32.79
CA ILE A 22 -53.57 -33.35 33.05
C ILE A 22 -52.67 -32.21 32.53
N LEU A 23 -53.22 -31.12 31.98
CA LEU A 23 -52.43 -30.01 31.42
C LEU A 23 -52.22 -28.81 32.37
N ALA A 24 -52.59 -28.91 33.65
CA ALA A 24 -52.50 -27.80 34.62
C ALA A 24 -51.38 -27.93 35.68
N ALA A 25 -50.26 -28.61 35.37
CA ALA A 25 -49.14 -28.72 36.32
C ALA A 25 -47.75 -28.81 35.66
N CYS A 26 -47.52 -28.05 34.58
CA CYS A 26 -46.17 -27.73 34.14
C CYS A 26 -46.01 -26.21 34.10
N SER A 27 -45.78 -25.60 35.26
CA SER A 27 -45.09 -24.30 35.31
C SER A 27 -43.70 -24.52 34.72
N GLY A 28 -43.57 -24.26 33.41
CA GLY A 28 -42.31 -24.38 32.68
C GLY A 28 -41.27 -23.49 33.34
N ARG A 29 -40.22 -24.10 33.90
CA ARG A 29 -38.97 -23.38 34.17
C ARG A 29 -38.46 -22.90 32.82
N ALA A 30 -38.32 -21.59 32.66
CA ALA A 30 -37.62 -21.02 31.51
C ALA A 30 -36.25 -21.71 31.39
N PRO A 31 -35.79 -22.06 30.18
CA PRO A 31 -34.47 -22.63 29.99
C PRO A 31 -33.44 -21.64 30.54
N GLN A 32 -32.72 -22.04 31.60
CA GLN A 32 -31.70 -21.20 32.20
C GLN A 32 -30.47 -21.22 31.28
N THR A 33 -30.17 -20.11 30.63
CA THR A 33 -28.87 -19.90 29.97
C THR A 33 -27.75 -20.03 31.01
N PRO A 34 -26.60 -20.64 30.68
CA PRO A 34 -25.47 -20.72 31.61
C PRO A 34 -25.07 -19.32 32.09
N PRO A 35 -24.65 -19.16 33.36
CA PRO A 35 -24.19 -17.87 33.88
C PRO A 35 -23.00 -17.40 33.03
N VAL A 36 -23.11 -16.18 32.51
CA VAL A 36 -22.08 -15.58 31.64
C VAL A 36 -21.38 -14.45 32.38
N ASN A 37 -20.05 -14.45 32.34
CA ASN A 37 -19.25 -13.38 32.90
C ASN A 37 -18.93 -12.34 31.81
N ILE A 38 -19.39 -11.11 32.00
CA ILE A 38 -19.12 -10.00 31.09
C ILE A 38 -17.63 -9.63 31.02
N GLN A 39 -16.82 -10.02 32.02
CA GLN A 39 -15.40 -9.69 32.06
C GLN A 39 -14.52 -10.65 31.24
N ASP A 40 -15.08 -11.77 30.77
CA ASP A 40 -14.37 -12.75 29.96
C ASP A 40 -14.20 -12.27 28.51
N GLU A 41 -13.32 -12.93 27.75
CA GLU A 41 -13.18 -12.69 26.32
C GLU A 41 -14.47 -13.06 25.58
N ALA A 42 -15.09 -12.07 24.94
CA ALA A 42 -16.26 -12.26 24.09
C ALA A 42 -15.87 -12.94 22.77
N SER A 43 -15.44 -14.20 22.83
CA SER A 43 -14.82 -14.94 21.72
C SER A 43 -15.77 -15.33 20.59
N ALA A 44 -17.08 -15.35 20.81
CA ALA A 44 -18.08 -15.66 19.78
C ALA A 44 -18.48 -14.42 18.95
N ASN A 45 -19.21 -14.62 17.86
CA ASN A 45 -19.70 -13.54 17.00
C ASN A 45 -20.96 -12.86 17.57
N SER A 46 -21.36 -11.72 16.99
CA SER A 46 -22.53 -10.96 17.47
C SER A 46 -23.81 -11.79 17.43
N ASP A 47 -23.98 -12.62 16.41
CA ASP A 47 -25.21 -13.37 16.16
C ASP A 47 -25.43 -14.44 17.25
N TYR A 48 -24.36 -15.08 17.71
CA TYR A 48 -24.38 -15.98 18.85
C TYR A 48 -24.88 -15.28 20.12
N TYR A 49 -24.29 -14.13 20.46
CA TYR A 49 -24.67 -13.39 21.67
C TYR A 49 -26.11 -12.85 21.60
N LEU A 50 -26.56 -12.42 20.42
CA LEU A 50 -27.95 -11.99 20.21
C LEU A 50 -28.95 -13.14 20.30
N GLN A 51 -28.56 -14.34 19.86
CA GLN A 51 -29.39 -15.53 20.05
C GLN A 51 -29.51 -15.89 21.54
N GLN A 52 -28.41 -15.80 22.30
CA GLN A 52 -28.45 -16.03 23.75
C GLN A 52 -29.28 -14.97 24.48
N LEU A 53 -29.20 -13.71 24.05
CA LEU A 53 -30.01 -12.60 24.57
C LEU A 53 -31.52 -12.88 24.46
N GLN A 54 -31.99 -13.47 23.35
CA GLN A 54 -33.40 -13.80 23.13
C GLN A 54 -33.89 -14.96 24.02
N GLN A 55 -32.98 -15.82 24.47
CA GLN A 55 -33.29 -17.03 25.25
C GLN A 55 -33.09 -16.83 26.76
N SER A 56 -32.53 -15.69 27.19
CA SER A 56 -32.15 -15.43 28.58
C SER A 56 -33.23 -14.70 29.38
N SER A 57 -33.22 -14.89 30.70
CA SER A 57 -34.03 -14.15 31.67
C SER A 57 -33.44 -12.78 31.99
N ASP A 58 -34.24 -11.88 32.56
CA ASP A 58 -33.90 -10.46 32.75
C ASP A 58 -32.53 -10.21 33.42
N ASP A 59 -32.19 -10.94 34.50
CA ASP A 59 -30.92 -10.76 35.24
C ASP A 59 -29.64 -10.99 34.40
N ASN A 60 -29.70 -11.86 33.38
CA ASN A 60 -28.57 -12.16 32.49
C ASN A 60 -28.67 -11.43 31.14
N LYS A 61 -29.84 -10.84 30.85
CA LYS A 61 -30.13 -10.17 29.57
C LYS A 61 -29.19 -8.99 29.33
N ALA A 62 -28.92 -8.18 30.35
CA ALA A 62 -27.99 -7.06 30.25
C ALA A 62 -26.55 -7.54 29.93
N ASN A 63 -26.12 -8.67 30.52
CA ASN A 63 -24.80 -9.24 30.28
C ASN A 63 -24.64 -9.72 28.83
N TRP A 64 -25.65 -10.44 28.31
CA TRP A 64 -25.66 -10.88 26.92
C TRP A 64 -25.71 -9.72 25.92
N GLN A 65 -26.44 -8.64 26.25
CA GLN A 65 -26.53 -7.45 25.41
C GLN A 65 -25.18 -6.71 25.35
N LEU A 66 -24.49 -6.54 26.49
CA LEU A 66 -23.14 -5.94 26.53
C LEU A 66 -22.12 -6.76 25.73
N LEU A 67 -22.18 -8.09 25.82
CA LEU A 67 -21.32 -8.98 25.01
C LEU A 67 -21.64 -8.91 23.51
N ALA A 68 -22.92 -8.80 23.15
CA ALA A 68 -23.34 -8.62 21.76
C ALA A 68 -22.82 -7.30 21.19
N ILE A 69 -22.95 -6.19 21.92
CA ILE A 69 -22.40 -4.88 21.54
C ILE A 69 -20.88 -4.97 21.33
N ARG A 70 -20.16 -5.63 22.25
CA ARG A 70 -18.72 -5.83 22.14
C ARG A 70 -18.34 -6.58 20.85
N ALA A 71 -19.05 -7.67 20.56
CA ALA A 71 -18.82 -8.45 19.35
C ALA A 71 -19.15 -7.64 18.08
N GLN A 72 -20.21 -6.84 18.09
CA GLN A 72 -20.56 -5.95 16.98
C GLN A 72 -19.50 -4.90 16.71
N LEU A 73 -18.94 -4.28 17.76
CA LEU A 73 -17.83 -3.32 17.61
C LEU A 73 -16.60 -3.98 16.99
N ARG A 74 -16.24 -5.19 17.44
CA ARG A 74 -15.14 -5.97 16.85
C ARG A 74 -15.39 -6.34 15.39
N GLU A 75 -16.64 -6.59 15.03
CA GLU A 75 -17.07 -6.89 13.65
C GLU A 75 -17.28 -5.64 12.77
N GLY A 76 -17.04 -4.43 13.29
CA GLY A 76 -17.22 -3.17 12.55
C GLY A 76 -18.69 -2.76 12.35
N LYS A 77 -19.64 -3.40 13.03
CA LYS A 77 -21.08 -3.13 12.98
C LYS A 77 -21.48 -1.92 13.84
N VAL A 78 -20.82 -0.78 13.64
CA VAL A 78 -20.93 0.43 14.48
C VAL A 78 -22.37 0.95 14.66
N PRO A 79 -23.23 1.04 13.61
CA PRO A 79 -24.60 1.54 13.79
C PRO A 79 -25.46 0.62 14.68
N GLN A 80 -25.26 -0.69 14.56
CA GLN A 80 -26.01 -1.70 15.32
C GLN A 80 -25.58 -1.71 16.78
N ALA A 81 -24.28 -1.57 17.03
CA ALA A 81 -23.73 -1.41 18.37
C ALA A 81 -24.28 -0.15 19.07
N ALA A 82 -24.39 0.98 18.34
CA ALA A 82 -24.94 2.21 18.89
C ALA A 82 -26.42 2.08 19.29
N GLU A 83 -27.24 1.43 18.45
CA GLU A 83 -28.64 1.16 18.73
C GLU A 83 -28.82 0.25 19.96
N GLN A 84 -28.02 -0.82 20.05
CA GLN A 84 -28.07 -1.74 21.17
C GLN A 84 -27.57 -1.12 22.48
N LEU A 85 -26.56 -0.24 22.42
CA LEU A 85 -26.08 0.49 23.58
C LEU A 85 -27.15 1.47 24.11
N GLY A 86 -27.91 2.11 23.20
CA GLY A 86 -29.01 3.01 23.55
C GLY A 86 -30.26 2.34 24.13
N THR A 87 -30.36 1.01 24.02
CA THR A 87 -31.49 0.21 24.53
C THR A 87 -31.15 -0.60 25.78
N LEU A 88 -30.00 -0.33 26.41
CA LEU A 88 -29.61 -0.99 27.65
C LEU A 88 -30.58 -0.64 28.80
N PRO A 89 -30.86 -1.60 29.71
CA PRO A 89 -31.64 -1.33 30.92
C PRO A 89 -31.03 -0.21 31.78
N ALA A 90 -31.87 0.53 32.50
CA ALA A 90 -31.42 1.65 33.35
C ALA A 90 -30.81 1.17 34.69
N ASP A 91 -31.14 -0.04 35.10
CA ASP A 91 -30.79 -0.68 36.38
C ASP A 91 -29.54 -1.57 36.26
N LEU A 92 -28.43 -1.00 35.78
CA LEU A 92 -27.15 -1.71 35.69
C LEU A 92 -26.40 -1.72 37.04
N ASN A 93 -25.85 -2.89 37.39
CA ASN A 93 -24.89 -3.03 38.48
C ASN A 93 -23.54 -2.37 38.15
N ASP A 94 -22.65 -2.26 39.13
CA ASP A 94 -21.37 -1.53 38.97
C ASP A 94 -20.49 -2.12 37.87
N THR A 95 -20.39 -3.45 37.78
CA THR A 95 -19.58 -4.14 36.74
C THR A 95 -20.15 -3.91 35.34
N GLN A 96 -21.48 -3.97 35.20
CA GLN A 96 -22.17 -3.69 33.93
C GLN A 96 -22.03 -2.22 33.53
N ARG A 97 -22.07 -1.29 34.49
CA ARG A 97 -21.89 0.15 34.25
C ARG A 97 -20.47 0.48 33.80
N GLN A 98 -19.47 -0.15 34.40
CA GLN A 98 -18.07 -0.02 33.97
C GLN A 98 -17.90 -0.55 32.53
N GLU A 99 -18.48 -1.71 32.24
CA GLU A 99 -18.44 -2.28 30.88
C GLU A 99 -19.16 -1.39 29.86
N GLN A 100 -20.33 -0.85 30.22
CA GLN A 100 -21.07 0.10 29.39
C GLN A 100 -20.24 1.34 29.07
N GLN A 101 -19.55 1.91 30.06
CA GLN A 101 -18.70 3.08 29.86
C GLN A 101 -17.52 2.79 28.93
N LEU A 102 -16.88 1.62 29.07
CA LEU A 102 -15.82 1.19 28.17
C LEU A 102 -16.33 0.98 26.74
N LEU A 103 -17.47 0.30 26.57
CA LEU A 103 -18.11 0.12 25.25
C LEU A 103 -18.54 1.46 24.63
N THR A 104 -18.95 2.43 25.44
CA THR A 104 -19.28 3.79 24.99
C THR A 104 -18.05 4.47 24.41
N ALA A 105 -16.90 4.37 25.09
CA ALA A 105 -15.65 4.91 24.59
C ALA A 105 -15.20 4.23 23.29
N GLU A 106 -15.27 2.89 23.21
CA GLU A 106 -14.94 2.12 22.00
C GLU A 106 -15.85 2.49 20.83
N LEU A 107 -17.15 2.67 21.07
CA LEU A 107 -18.10 3.14 20.06
C LEU A 107 -17.73 4.54 19.55
N LEU A 108 -17.39 5.46 20.44
CA LEU A 108 -16.98 6.82 20.07
C LEU A 108 -15.69 6.84 19.26
N VAL A 109 -14.71 5.98 19.61
CA VAL A 109 -13.50 5.75 18.81
C VAL A 109 -13.87 5.22 17.42
N ALA A 110 -14.74 4.22 17.33
CA ALA A 110 -15.18 3.65 16.06
C ALA A 110 -15.93 4.67 15.18
N GLN A 111 -16.62 5.64 15.80
CA GLN A 111 -17.28 6.78 15.14
C GLN A 111 -16.32 7.94 14.82
N LYS A 112 -15.02 7.82 15.14
CA LYS A 112 -13.99 8.86 15.00
C LYS A 112 -14.24 10.11 15.88
N ASN A 113 -15.07 10.01 16.92
CA ASN A 113 -15.29 11.08 17.88
C ASN A 113 -14.32 10.97 19.07
N ASN A 114 -13.04 11.19 18.75
CA ASN A 114 -11.92 11.03 19.67
C ASN A 114 -11.99 11.91 20.94
N PRO A 115 -12.37 13.20 20.88
CA PRO A 115 -12.46 14.03 22.10
C PRO A 115 -13.50 13.53 23.09
N ALA A 116 -14.66 13.08 22.60
CA ALA A 116 -15.70 12.51 23.45
C ALA A 116 -15.26 11.16 24.04
N ALA A 117 -14.58 10.32 23.24
CA ALA A 117 -14.02 9.07 23.73
C ALA A 117 -13.02 9.31 24.89
N ALA A 118 -12.12 10.28 24.73
CA ALA A 118 -11.14 10.64 25.75
C ALA A 118 -11.79 11.14 27.05
N ASP A 119 -12.86 11.94 26.97
CA ASP A 119 -13.62 12.39 28.15
C ASP A 119 -14.25 11.22 28.91
N VAL A 120 -14.84 10.25 28.20
CA VAL A 120 -15.41 9.05 28.82
C VAL A 120 -14.32 8.19 29.47
N LEU A 121 -13.20 7.97 28.77
CA LEU A 121 -12.08 7.18 29.29
C LEU A 121 -11.42 7.82 30.51
N SER A 122 -11.37 9.14 30.59
CA SER A 122 -10.78 9.86 31.74
C SER A 122 -11.50 9.62 33.07
N LYS A 123 -12.77 9.16 33.01
CA LYS A 123 -13.62 8.90 34.17
C LYS A 123 -13.51 7.45 34.68
N LEU A 124 -12.87 6.57 33.90
CA LEU A 124 -12.67 5.17 34.25
C LEU A 124 -11.39 4.99 35.07
N ASP A 125 -11.47 4.15 36.10
CA ASP A 125 -10.33 3.75 36.92
C ASP A 125 -9.78 2.42 36.42
N ALA A 126 -8.65 2.48 35.70
CA ALA A 126 -8.00 1.30 35.12
C ALA A 126 -7.64 0.24 36.18
N GLY A 127 -7.39 0.63 37.43
CA GLY A 127 -7.05 -0.29 38.52
C GLY A 127 -8.22 -1.18 38.97
N LYS A 128 -9.46 -0.82 38.61
CA LYS A 128 -10.67 -1.59 38.94
C LYS A 128 -11.15 -2.51 37.81
N LEU A 129 -10.52 -2.42 36.64
CA LEU A 129 -10.88 -3.20 35.46
C LEU A 129 -10.25 -4.59 35.50
N SER A 130 -10.92 -5.59 34.91
CA SER A 130 -10.31 -6.90 34.67
C SER A 130 -9.15 -6.79 33.68
N ALA A 131 -8.24 -7.78 33.64
CA ALA A 131 -7.12 -7.77 32.69
C ALA A 131 -7.57 -7.60 31.23
N ASN A 132 -8.67 -8.24 30.82
CA ASN A 132 -9.23 -8.08 29.47
C ASN A 132 -9.78 -6.67 29.23
N GLN A 133 -10.47 -6.10 30.23
CA GLN A 133 -10.98 -4.74 30.16
C GLN A 133 -9.85 -3.69 30.16
N GLN A 134 -8.74 -3.94 30.85
CA GLN A 134 -7.57 -3.07 30.84
C GLN A 134 -6.92 -2.98 29.46
N VAL A 135 -6.75 -4.12 28.77
CA VAL A 135 -6.24 -4.14 27.39
C VAL A 135 -7.11 -3.27 26.49
N ARG A 136 -8.43 -3.48 26.54
CA ARG A 136 -9.41 -2.72 25.75
C ARG A 136 -9.41 -1.23 26.11
N PHE A 137 -9.33 -0.91 27.39
CA PHE A 137 -9.26 0.46 27.88
C PHE A 137 -8.04 1.20 27.32
N TYR A 138 -6.85 0.61 27.39
CA TYR A 138 -5.64 1.23 26.84
C TYR A 138 -5.69 1.29 25.31
N GLN A 139 -6.22 0.28 24.63
CA GLN A 139 -6.44 0.34 23.17
C GLN A 139 -7.36 1.49 22.77
N ALA A 140 -8.49 1.68 23.48
CA ALA A 140 -9.40 2.79 23.24
C ALA A 140 -8.73 4.14 23.55
N GLN A 141 -7.92 4.22 24.60
CA GLN A 141 -7.16 5.43 24.94
C GLN A 141 -6.11 5.77 23.90
N ILE A 142 -5.38 4.77 23.40
CA ILE A 142 -4.42 4.93 22.30
C ILE A 142 -5.15 5.41 21.05
N ALA A 143 -6.22 4.75 20.65
CA ALA A 143 -7.00 5.10 19.46
C ALA A 143 -7.61 6.51 19.54
N ALA A 144 -8.16 6.88 20.70
CA ALA A 144 -8.71 8.22 20.94
C ALA A 144 -7.63 9.32 20.87
N ASN A 145 -6.36 9.00 21.11
CA ASN A 145 -5.25 9.96 21.05
C ASN A 145 -4.38 9.81 19.78
N GLN A 146 -4.76 8.95 18.83
CA GLN A 146 -4.03 8.80 17.56
C GLN A 146 -3.93 10.13 16.80
N GLY A 147 -2.71 10.46 16.36
CA GLY A 147 -2.40 11.70 15.64
C GLY A 147 -2.02 12.88 16.54
N LYS A 148 -2.01 12.72 17.87
CA LYS A 148 -1.47 13.71 18.81
C LYS A 148 -0.45 13.04 19.74
N ALA A 149 0.84 13.28 19.50
CA ALA A 149 1.90 12.82 20.37
C ALA A 149 1.79 13.53 21.73
N THR A 150 1.24 12.85 22.73
CA THR A 150 1.00 13.43 24.05
C THR A 150 1.45 12.47 25.15
N LEU A 151 1.77 13.00 26.32
CA LEU A 151 2.18 12.19 27.46
C LEU A 151 1.13 11.13 27.88
N PRO A 152 -0.19 11.42 27.90
CA PRO A 152 -1.20 10.40 28.15
C PRO A 152 -1.17 9.24 27.16
N LEU A 153 -0.88 9.49 25.88
CA LEU A 153 -0.73 8.44 24.87
C LEU A 153 0.47 7.53 25.17
N VAL A 154 1.63 8.13 25.48
CA VAL A 154 2.84 7.36 25.86
C VAL A 154 2.59 6.52 27.11
N ARG A 155 1.94 7.09 28.13
CA ARG A 155 1.57 6.38 29.36
C ARG A 155 0.62 5.21 29.07
N ALA A 156 -0.34 5.38 28.16
CA ALA A 156 -1.26 4.32 27.76
C ALA A 156 -0.50 3.13 27.14
N PHE A 157 0.44 3.39 26.23
CA PHE A 157 1.29 2.33 25.65
C PHE A 157 2.15 1.62 26.72
N ILE A 158 2.77 2.38 27.63
CA ILE A 158 3.58 1.81 28.72
C ILE A 158 2.73 0.93 29.65
N ALA A 159 1.51 1.37 29.97
CA ALA A 159 0.62 0.63 30.86
C ALA A 159 0.00 -0.61 30.17
N GLN A 160 -0.13 -0.59 28.84
CA GLN A 160 -0.61 -1.74 28.06
C GLN A 160 0.45 -2.83 27.89
N GLU A 161 1.73 -2.45 27.78
CA GLU A 161 2.85 -3.35 27.52
C GLU A 161 2.85 -4.67 28.32
N PRO A 162 2.69 -4.68 29.65
CA PRO A 162 2.77 -5.93 30.43
C PRO A 162 1.60 -6.89 30.19
N LEU A 163 0.54 -6.42 29.53
CA LEU A 163 -0.65 -7.20 29.21
C LEU A 163 -0.56 -7.88 27.83
N LEU A 164 0.51 -7.63 27.07
CA LEU A 164 0.68 -8.09 25.69
C LEU A 164 1.78 -9.15 25.57
N SER A 165 1.66 -10.01 24.56
CA SER A 165 2.69 -11.00 24.19
C SER A 165 3.03 -10.95 22.70
N ASP A 166 4.14 -11.60 22.34
CA ASP A 166 4.55 -11.88 20.97
C ASP A 166 4.57 -10.63 20.06
N LYS A 167 3.87 -10.68 18.92
CA LYS A 167 3.82 -9.58 17.96
C LYS A 167 3.10 -8.35 18.53
N ALA A 168 2.03 -8.52 19.30
CA ALA A 168 1.32 -7.39 19.89
C ALA A 168 2.19 -6.62 20.88
N HIS A 169 3.05 -7.33 21.61
CA HIS A 169 4.07 -6.73 22.48
C HIS A 169 5.06 -5.88 21.70
N GLN A 170 5.62 -6.39 20.59
CA GLN A 170 6.52 -5.62 19.74
C GLN A 170 5.82 -4.41 19.09
N ASP A 171 4.59 -4.58 18.59
CA ASP A 171 3.83 -3.49 17.98
C ASP A 171 3.56 -2.36 18.99
N ASN A 172 3.36 -2.71 20.27
CA ASN A 172 3.23 -1.73 21.36
C ASN A 172 4.54 -1.01 21.68
N ILE A 173 5.68 -1.70 21.67
CA ILE A 173 7.02 -1.09 21.82
C ILE A 173 7.28 -0.09 20.68
N ASP A 174 6.99 -0.49 19.44
CA ASP A 174 7.15 0.35 18.26
C ASP A 174 6.21 1.56 18.31
N GLY A 175 4.96 1.36 18.73
CA GLY A 175 3.99 2.44 18.96
C GLY A 175 4.43 3.41 20.06
N THR A 176 5.00 2.91 21.16
CA THR A 176 5.59 3.73 22.23
C THR A 176 6.68 4.63 21.69
N TRP A 177 7.62 4.06 20.91
CA TRP A 177 8.71 4.79 20.30
C TRP A 177 8.23 5.83 19.30
N GLN A 178 7.27 5.47 18.45
CA GLN A 178 6.69 6.40 17.47
C GLN A 178 6.01 7.58 18.15
N ALA A 179 5.25 7.34 19.22
CA ALA A 179 4.61 8.41 19.99
C ALA A 179 5.65 9.34 20.63
N LEU A 180 6.73 8.79 21.19
CA LEU A 180 7.83 9.56 21.79
C LEU A 180 8.60 10.40 20.76
N ALA A 181 8.94 9.80 19.63
CA ALA A 181 9.71 10.46 18.57
C ALA A 181 8.98 11.64 17.93
N GLN A 182 7.66 11.70 18.06
CA GLN A 182 6.81 12.78 17.56
C GLN A 182 6.52 13.90 18.58
N LEU A 183 6.97 13.76 19.84
CA LEU A 183 6.78 14.78 20.86
C LEU A 183 7.51 16.07 20.51
N THR A 184 6.85 17.21 20.69
CA THR A 184 7.48 18.52 20.52
C THR A 184 8.33 18.90 21.73
N PRO A 185 9.34 19.78 21.58
CA PRO A 185 10.11 20.29 22.71
C PRO A 185 9.25 20.98 23.78
N GLN A 186 8.14 21.62 23.38
CA GLN A 186 7.22 22.25 24.31
C GLN A 186 6.47 21.21 25.16
N GLU A 187 6.05 20.10 24.56
CA GLU A 187 5.41 19.01 25.28
C GLU A 187 6.37 18.33 26.25
N LEU A 188 7.61 18.07 25.82
CA LEU A 188 8.69 17.52 26.66
C LEU A 188 8.97 18.42 27.88
N ASN A 189 9.05 19.74 27.70
CA ASN A 189 9.30 20.68 28.79
C ASN A 189 8.13 20.80 29.78
N ASN A 190 6.90 20.53 29.34
CA ASN A 190 5.71 20.60 30.17
C ASN A 190 5.41 19.26 30.88
N MET A 191 6.26 18.24 30.71
CA MET A 191 6.03 16.93 31.31
C MET A 191 6.30 16.94 32.80
N VAL A 192 5.31 16.44 33.55
CA VAL A 192 5.47 16.08 34.96
C VAL A 192 5.64 14.57 35.02
N ILE A 193 6.87 14.13 35.29
CA ILE A 193 7.23 12.72 35.50
C ILE A 193 7.10 12.44 36.99
N ASN A 194 6.29 11.46 37.36
CA ASN A 194 6.17 11.05 38.76
C ASN A 194 7.36 10.16 39.15
N ALA A 195 7.71 10.15 40.44
CA ALA A 195 8.89 9.46 40.95
C ALA A 195 8.87 7.94 40.74
N ASP A 196 7.69 7.35 40.53
CA ASP A 196 7.46 5.92 40.30
C ASP A 196 7.50 5.53 38.81
N GLU A 197 7.54 6.49 37.89
CA GLU A 197 7.50 6.27 36.44
C GLU A 197 8.88 5.93 35.84
N ASN A 198 9.59 4.98 36.43
CA ASN A 198 10.94 4.58 35.99
C ASN A 198 10.99 4.07 34.54
N VAL A 199 9.92 3.42 34.07
CA VAL A 199 9.83 2.93 32.68
C VAL A 199 9.73 4.10 31.72
N LEU A 200 8.91 5.12 32.03
CA LEU A 200 8.79 6.34 31.24
C LEU A 200 10.12 7.12 31.22
N GLN A 201 10.78 7.25 32.37
CA GLN A 201 12.10 7.90 32.44
C GLN A 201 13.10 7.19 31.53
N GLY A 202 13.16 5.85 31.56
CA GLY A 202 14.01 5.08 30.66
C GLY A 202 13.70 5.36 29.19
N TRP A 203 12.42 5.43 28.81
CA TRP A 203 12.02 5.76 27.44
C TRP A 203 12.43 7.17 27.00
N LEU A 204 12.32 8.17 27.89
CA LEU A 204 12.74 9.54 27.61
C LEU A 204 14.27 9.65 27.49
N ASP A 205 15.02 8.94 28.34
CA ASP A 205 16.47 8.85 28.22
C ASP A 205 16.91 8.19 26.91
N LEU A 206 16.19 7.17 26.44
CA LEU A 206 16.43 6.57 25.13
C LEU A 206 16.17 7.55 23.99
N LEU A 207 15.10 8.35 24.12
CA LEU A 207 14.79 9.41 23.16
C LEU A 207 15.91 10.45 23.09
N HIS A 208 16.46 10.88 24.23
CA HIS A 208 17.61 11.80 24.24
C HIS A 208 18.85 11.18 23.60
N VAL A 209 19.19 9.93 23.96
CA VAL A 209 20.31 9.20 23.33
C VAL A 209 20.14 9.16 21.81
N TYR A 210 18.94 8.90 21.32
CA TYR A 210 18.65 8.95 19.89
C TYR A 210 18.80 10.36 19.30
N GLN A 211 18.18 11.37 19.90
CA GLN A 211 18.20 12.74 19.38
C GLN A 211 19.61 13.32 19.30
N ASP A 212 20.45 13.05 20.30
CA ASP A 212 21.83 13.54 20.40
C ASP A 212 22.77 12.84 19.41
N ASN A 213 22.52 11.57 19.11
CA ASN A 213 23.45 10.74 18.34
C ASN A 213 22.91 10.30 16.95
N LYS A 214 21.70 10.71 16.54
CA LYS A 214 21.09 10.29 15.25
C LYS A 214 21.92 10.58 13.99
N GLN A 215 22.92 11.45 14.07
CA GLN A 215 23.81 11.79 12.96
C GLN A 215 25.05 10.88 12.89
N ASP A 216 25.38 10.14 13.95
CA ASP A 216 26.54 9.27 14.05
C ASP A 216 26.10 7.86 14.50
N PRO A 217 26.00 6.89 13.56
CA PRO A 217 25.53 5.55 13.87
C PRO A 217 26.37 4.78 14.90
N ASP A 218 27.69 5.00 14.94
CA ASP A 218 28.58 4.31 15.86
C ASP A 218 28.40 4.84 17.29
N LEU A 219 28.30 6.17 17.44
CA LEU A 219 27.97 6.79 18.72
C LEU A 219 26.56 6.42 19.18
N LEU A 220 25.59 6.37 18.27
CA LEU A 220 24.22 5.97 18.60
C LEU A 220 24.18 4.52 19.09
N LYS A 221 24.87 3.60 18.42
CA LYS A 221 24.94 2.19 18.82
C LYS A 221 25.60 2.03 20.19
N ALA A 222 26.68 2.76 20.45
CA ALA A 222 27.33 2.77 21.75
C ALA A 222 26.40 3.37 22.83
N GLY A 223 25.71 4.47 22.53
CA GLY A 223 24.77 5.12 23.42
C GLY A 223 23.56 4.24 23.77
N ILE A 224 22.98 3.55 22.79
CA ILE A 224 21.89 2.58 23.03
C ILE A 224 22.37 1.45 23.93
N LYS A 225 23.57 0.91 23.70
CA LYS A 225 24.12 -0.16 24.55
C LYS A 225 24.35 0.29 25.99
N ASP A 226 24.87 1.51 26.18
CA ASP A 226 25.02 2.10 27.52
C ASP A 226 23.65 2.30 28.19
N TRP A 227 22.67 2.80 27.45
CA TRP A 227 21.30 2.95 27.91
C TRP A 227 20.66 1.61 28.33
N GLN A 228 20.83 0.54 27.56
CA GLN A 228 20.33 -0.80 27.89
C GLN A 228 20.91 -1.32 29.22
N ASN A 229 22.18 -1.02 29.50
CA ASN A 229 22.81 -1.37 30.77
C ASN A 229 22.26 -0.56 31.95
N ARG A 230 21.88 0.71 31.73
CA ARG A 230 21.27 1.57 32.75
C ARG A 230 19.82 1.20 33.04
N TYR A 231 19.08 0.73 32.04
CA TYR A 231 17.64 0.43 32.13
C TYR A 231 17.30 -1.04 31.78
N PRO A 232 17.87 -2.04 32.47
CA PRO A 232 17.73 -3.46 32.08
C PRO A 232 16.30 -4.01 32.20
N GLN A 233 15.43 -3.34 32.97
CA GLN A 233 14.02 -3.71 33.14
C GLN A 233 13.08 -3.02 32.14
N ASN A 234 13.57 -2.03 31.39
CA ASN A 234 12.75 -1.33 30.41
C ASN A 234 12.40 -2.28 29.24
N PRO A 235 11.14 -2.30 28.74
CA PRO A 235 10.74 -3.14 27.61
C PRO A 235 11.65 -2.98 26.38
N ALA A 236 12.03 -1.73 26.05
CA ALA A 236 12.92 -1.43 24.93
C ALA A 236 14.35 -1.92 25.15
N ALA A 237 14.77 -2.18 26.39
CA ALA A 237 16.09 -2.75 26.64
C ALA A 237 16.14 -4.25 26.30
N LYS A 238 15.02 -4.96 26.50
CA LYS A 238 14.86 -6.38 26.17
C LYS A 238 14.63 -6.56 24.67
N ASN A 239 13.66 -5.82 24.13
CA ASN A 239 13.31 -5.81 22.71
C ASN A 239 13.36 -4.38 22.20
N LEU A 240 14.44 -4.01 21.49
CA LEU A 240 14.58 -2.66 20.96
C LEU A 240 13.44 -2.34 19.97
N PRO A 241 12.98 -1.08 19.91
CA PRO A 241 12.07 -0.63 18.85
C PRO A 241 12.63 -0.97 17.47
N THR A 242 11.78 -1.44 16.57
CA THR A 242 12.16 -1.85 15.21
C THR A 242 12.90 -0.73 14.47
N ALA A 243 12.48 0.52 14.66
CA ALA A 243 13.17 1.69 14.10
C ALA A 243 14.65 1.79 14.56
N LEU A 244 14.94 1.46 15.82
CA LEU A 244 16.30 1.55 16.39
C LEU A 244 17.15 0.31 16.09
N THR A 245 16.54 -0.87 15.94
CA THR A 245 17.26 -2.08 15.50
C THR A 245 17.73 -1.95 14.05
N GLN A 246 16.91 -1.35 13.19
CA GLN A 246 17.28 -1.05 11.80
C GLN A 246 18.50 -0.13 11.71
N ILE A 247 18.60 0.87 12.59
CA ILE A 247 19.74 1.81 12.62
C ILE A 247 20.98 1.15 13.23
N SER A 248 20.83 0.37 14.31
CA SER A 248 21.97 -0.28 15.02
C SER A 248 22.69 -1.35 14.19
N ASN A 249 21.99 -1.91 13.19
CA ASN A 249 22.50 -2.89 12.25
C ASN A 249 23.04 -2.26 10.96
N PHE A 250 22.96 -0.93 10.81
CA PHE A 250 23.37 -0.25 9.58
C PHE A 250 24.84 0.16 9.63
N SER A 251 25.63 -0.38 8.72
CA SER A 251 26.95 0.14 8.34
C SER A 251 26.73 1.14 7.20
N GLN A 252 27.29 2.36 7.31
CA GLN A 252 27.21 3.36 6.24
C GLN A 252 27.62 2.70 4.92
N ALA A 253 26.69 2.66 3.96
CA ALA A 253 26.92 2.04 2.66
C ALA A 253 28.02 2.80 1.93
N SER A 254 29.28 2.39 2.09
CA SER A 254 30.36 2.90 1.26
C SER A 254 30.06 2.51 -0.18
N THR A 255 30.05 3.48 -1.10
CA THR A 255 29.89 3.20 -2.54
C THR A 255 31.21 2.75 -3.18
N ALA A 256 32.27 2.58 -2.40
CA ALA A 256 33.61 2.27 -2.89
C ALA A 256 33.68 0.98 -3.73
N LYS A 257 32.83 -0.02 -3.42
CA LYS A 257 32.75 -1.28 -4.16
C LYS A 257 31.29 -1.75 -4.33
N ILE A 258 30.84 -1.80 -5.57
CA ILE A 258 29.48 -2.21 -5.95
C ILE A 258 29.53 -3.52 -6.73
N ALA A 259 28.67 -4.48 -6.34
CA ALA A 259 28.41 -5.69 -7.09
C ALA A 259 27.16 -5.51 -7.96
N LEU A 260 27.30 -5.58 -9.29
CA LEU A 260 26.19 -5.47 -10.23
C LEU A 260 25.75 -6.88 -10.68
N LEU A 261 24.58 -7.33 -10.24
CA LEU A 261 24.00 -8.63 -10.53
C LEU A 261 22.97 -8.51 -11.65
N LEU A 262 23.31 -9.02 -12.83
CA LEU A 262 22.45 -8.98 -14.01
C LEU A 262 22.47 -10.32 -14.76
N PRO A 263 21.39 -10.70 -15.47
CA PRO A 263 21.40 -11.89 -16.31
C PRO A 263 22.16 -11.62 -17.61
N LEU A 264 23.41 -12.06 -17.70
CA LEU A 264 24.28 -11.74 -18.86
C LEU A 264 24.16 -12.76 -20.00
N SER A 265 23.24 -13.72 -19.89
CA SER A 265 22.95 -14.70 -20.92
C SER A 265 21.45 -15.02 -21.02
N GLY A 266 21.05 -15.69 -22.10
CA GLY A 266 19.67 -16.11 -22.33
C GLY A 266 18.74 -14.97 -22.79
N PRO A 267 17.41 -15.16 -22.75
CA PRO A 267 16.44 -14.23 -23.32
C PRO A 267 16.44 -12.83 -22.68
N ALA A 268 16.91 -12.72 -21.42
CA ALA A 268 16.91 -11.46 -20.68
C ALA A 268 18.18 -10.62 -20.89
N GLN A 269 19.19 -11.15 -21.58
CA GLN A 269 20.47 -10.48 -21.78
C GLN A 269 20.33 -9.08 -22.41
N VAL A 270 19.45 -8.93 -23.39
CA VAL A 270 19.24 -7.63 -24.07
C VAL A 270 18.77 -6.55 -23.09
N PHE A 271 17.96 -6.92 -22.09
CA PHE A 271 17.50 -6.01 -21.04
C PHE A 271 18.61 -5.69 -20.05
N ALA A 272 19.38 -6.70 -19.63
CA ALA A 272 20.56 -6.53 -18.78
C ALA A 272 21.60 -5.61 -19.42
N ASP A 273 21.87 -5.78 -20.71
CA ASP A 273 22.83 -4.97 -21.47
C ASP A 273 22.41 -3.49 -21.47
N ALA A 274 21.12 -3.18 -21.68
CA ALA A 274 20.62 -1.82 -21.64
C ALA A 274 20.82 -1.17 -20.26
N ILE A 275 20.48 -1.89 -19.18
CA ILE A 275 20.66 -1.42 -17.80
C ILE A 275 22.14 -1.22 -17.48
N GLN A 276 23.00 -2.21 -17.76
CA GLN A 276 24.43 -2.13 -17.50
C GLN A 276 25.07 -0.94 -18.21
N GLN A 277 24.67 -0.70 -19.46
CA GLN A 277 25.14 0.44 -20.23
C GLN A 277 24.70 1.78 -19.65
N GLY A 278 23.47 1.88 -19.14
CA GLY A 278 22.98 3.07 -18.44
C GLY A 278 23.73 3.33 -17.14
N PHE A 279 23.92 2.27 -16.35
CA PHE A 279 24.64 2.29 -15.08
C PHE A 279 26.10 2.74 -15.29
N THR A 280 26.78 2.18 -16.28
CA THR A 280 28.17 2.53 -16.63
C THR A 280 28.26 3.96 -17.18
N ALA A 281 27.27 4.42 -17.95
CA ALA A 281 27.24 5.79 -18.46
C ALA A 281 27.10 6.81 -17.31
N ALA A 282 26.26 6.52 -16.31
CA ALA A 282 26.13 7.37 -15.13
C ALA A 282 27.40 7.34 -14.26
N GLN A 283 28.04 6.18 -14.10
CA GLN A 283 29.32 6.03 -13.40
C GLN A 283 30.43 6.89 -14.02
N ASN A 284 30.51 6.93 -15.35
CA ASN A 284 31.51 7.69 -16.08
C ASN A 284 31.18 9.19 -16.22
N GLY A 285 30.04 9.62 -15.67
CA GLY A 285 29.47 10.94 -15.88
C GLY A 285 28.61 10.98 -17.14
N LEU A 286 27.33 11.39 -16.97
CA LEU A 286 26.42 11.57 -18.10
C LEU A 286 26.89 12.71 -19.01
N PRO A 287 26.61 12.65 -20.31
CA PRO A 287 26.81 13.80 -21.19
C PRO A 287 25.91 14.96 -20.71
N VAL A 288 26.54 16.02 -20.23
CA VAL A 288 25.94 17.34 -19.98
C VAL A 288 26.01 18.12 -21.28
N ASN A 289 24.87 18.51 -21.86
CA ASN A 289 24.89 19.29 -23.08
C ASN A 289 25.03 20.79 -22.78
N ALA A 290 26.00 21.41 -23.46
CA ALA A 290 25.90 22.81 -23.85
C ALA A 290 24.59 23.04 -24.63
N PRO A 291 23.96 24.22 -24.53
CA PRO A 291 22.68 24.47 -25.19
C PRO A 291 22.84 24.42 -26.71
N ALA A 292 22.19 23.45 -27.36
CA ALA A 292 21.93 23.50 -28.78
C ALA A 292 20.76 24.46 -29.00
N VAL A 293 21.05 25.58 -29.66
CA VAL A 293 20.03 26.50 -30.17
C VAL A 293 19.17 25.71 -31.16
N ILE A 294 17.90 25.53 -30.84
CA ILE A 294 16.90 25.09 -31.82
C ILE A 294 16.57 26.35 -32.63
N GLU A 295 17.17 26.52 -33.80
CA GLU A 295 16.62 27.45 -34.79
C GLU A 295 15.39 26.78 -35.44
N PRO A 296 14.23 27.46 -35.46
CA PRO A 296 13.10 26.99 -36.25
C PRO A 296 13.39 27.24 -37.74
N ASP A 297 13.20 26.19 -38.53
CA ASP A 297 13.25 26.23 -39.98
C ASP A 297 12.18 27.19 -40.52
N VAL A 298 12.62 28.35 -41.03
CA VAL A 298 11.82 29.24 -41.87
C VAL A 298 12.57 29.55 -43.16
N ALA A 299 12.19 28.82 -44.20
CA ALA A 299 12.45 29.24 -45.57
C ALA A 299 11.69 30.56 -45.86
N ALA A 300 12.41 31.66 -46.09
CA ALA A 300 12.34 32.49 -47.31
C ALA A 300 12.94 33.91 -47.16
N SER A 301 13.84 34.23 -48.11
CA SER A 301 14.01 35.50 -48.83
C SER A 301 14.88 36.67 -48.30
N THR A 302 15.83 37.03 -49.19
CA THR A 302 16.54 38.30 -49.49
C THR A 302 17.94 38.55 -48.92
N PRO A 303 18.93 38.91 -49.78
CA PRO A 303 20.23 39.39 -49.36
C PRO A 303 20.20 40.92 -49.22
N THR A 304 20.58 41.46 -48.06
CA THR A 304 21.06 42.84 -48.01
C THR A 304 22.23 42.96 -47.03
N GLU A 305 23.30 43.50 -47.59
CA GLU A 305 24.58 43.85 -47.02
C GLU A 305 24.46 45.08 -46.10
N ALA A 306 25.00 45.01 -44.86
CA ALA A 306 25.40 46.19 -44.09
C ALA A 306 26.35 45.84 -42.92
N ALA A 307 27.62 46.23 -43.10
CA ALA A 307 28.64 46.70 -42.15
C ALA A 307 28.54 46.44 -40.61
N ALA A 308 29.50 45.64 -40.14
CA ALA A 308 30.47 45.84 -39.04
C ALA A 308 30.11 46.64 -37.75
N THR A 309 30.33 45.99 -36.60
CA THR A 309 31.22 46.45 -35.51
C THR A 309 31.76 45.25 -34.71
N PRO A 310 33.06 45.22 -34.32
CA PRO A 310 33.63 44.16 -33.49
C PRO A 310 33.46 44.51 -32.00
N VAL A 311 32.90 43.60 -31.21
CA VAL A 311 32.87 43.71 -29.74
C VAL A 311 33.37 42.41 -29.11
N THR A 312 34.64 42.47 -28.72
CA THR A 312 35.25 41.94 -27.48
C THR A 312 34.85 40.55 -26.98
N ASP A 313 35.86 39.68 -26.96
CA ASP A 313 35.98 38.45 -26.16
C ASP A 313 35.17 38.46 -24.86
N VAL A 314 34.11 37.64 -24.83
CA VAL A 314 33.60 37.09 -23.58
C VAL A 314 34.09 35.66 -23.52
N ALA A 315 35.08 35.42 -22.66
CA ALA A 315 35.59 34.10 -22.36
C ALA A 315 34.43 33.15 -22.04
N THR A 316 34.30 32.11 -22.86
CA THR A 316 33.52 30.91 -22.56
C THR A 316 33.93 30.41 -21.17
N PRO A 317 33.02 30.20 -20.21
CA PRO A 317 33.36 29.44 -19.03
C PRO A 317 33.73 28.04 -19.50
N ALA A 318 34.95 27.59 -19.19
CA ALA A 318 35.36 26.22 -19.42
C ALA A 318 34.31 25.27 -18.80
N PRO A 319 33.92 24.19 -19.49
CA PRO A 319 33.02 23.20 -18.91
C PRO A 319 33.62 22.69 -17.61
N ALA A 320 32.83 22.72 -16.52
CA ALA A 320 33.22 22.16 -15.24
C ALA A 320 33.66 20.70 -15.42
N PRO A 321 34.75 20.25 -14.77
CA PRO A 321 35.20 18.87 -14.88
C PRO A 321 34.10 17.92 -14.42
N VAL A 322 33.76 16.96 -15.29
CA VAL A 322 32.82 15.88 -15.00
C VAL A 322 33.42 15.07 -13.85
N ALA A 323 32.75 15.03 -12.69
CA ALA A 323 33.22 14.28 -11.54
C ALA A 323 33.12 12.77 -11.83
N THR A 324 34.23 12.15 -12.25
CA THR A 324 34.34 10.70 -12.37
C THR A 324 34.36 10.06 -10.99
N SER A 325 33.43 9.14 -10.72
CA SER A 325 33.40 8.40 -9.45
C SER A 325 34.49 7.32 -9.39
N ASN A 326 35.19 7.21 -8.26
CA ASN A 326 36.22 6.19 -8.02
C ASN A 326 35.64 4.84 -7.54
N ALA A 327 34.31 4.68 -7.54
CA ALA A 327 33.65 3.45 -7.12
C ALA A 327 33.97 2.30 -8.09
N GLN A 328 34.45 1.17 -7.55
CA GLN A 328 34.77 -0.03 -8.31
C GLN A 328 33.51 -0.89 -8.49
N VAL A 329 33.12 -1.15 -9.74
CA VAL A 329 31.95 -1.98 -10.05
C VAL A 329 32.42 -3.33 -10.57
N LYS A 330 31.97 -4.43 -9.96
CA LYS A 330 32.19 -5.79 -10.45
C LYS A 330 30.86 -6.41 -10.86
N VAL A 331 30.78 -6.91 -12.09
CA VAL A 331 29.56 -7.49 -12.65
C VAL A 331 29.54 -9.00 -12.39
N TYR A 332 28.39 -9.51 -11.97
CA TYR A 332 28.14 -10.93 -11.71
C TYR A 332 26.94 -11.40 -12.55
N ASP A 333 27.11 -12.53 -13.22
CA ASP A 333 26.06 -13.11 -14.05
C ASP A 333 25.11 -13.98 -13.22
N THR A 334 23.86 -13.54 -13.06
CA THR A 334 22.84 -14.25 -12.28
C THR A 334 22.40 -15.57 -12.92
N THR A 335 22.72 -15.79 -14.20
CA THR A 335 22.41 -17.04 -14.90
C THR A 335 23.40 -18.17 -14.60
N THR A 336 24.54 -17.86 -13.97
CA THR A 336 25.61 -18.84 -13.75
C THR A 336 25.54 -19.55 -12.40
N GLN A 337 25.01 -18.89 -11.38
CA GLN A 337 24.98 -19.40 -10.00
C GLN A 337 23.74 -18.89 -9.25
N PRO A 338 23.25 -19.61 -8.23
CA PRO A 338 22.18 -19.13 -7.36
C PRO A 338 22.53 -17.80 -6.69
N ILE A 339 21.52 -16.94 -6.48
CA ILE A 339 21.70 -15.59 -5.91
C ILE A 339 22.43 -15.61 -4.56
N ALA A 340 22.11 -16.57 -3.68
CA ALA A 340 22.79 -16.70 -2.39
C ALA A 340 24.32 -16.89 -2.51
N ALA A 341 24.78 -17.66 -3.52
CA ALA A 341 26.20 -17.86 -3.76
C ALA A 341 26.86 -16.58 -4.30
N LEU A 342 26.17 -15.87 -5.21
CA LEU A 342 26.66 -14.60 -5.75
C LEU A 342 26.75 -13.50 -4.69
N LEU A 343 25.78 -13.42 -3.77
CA LEU A 343 25.83 -12.48 -2.65
C LEU A 343 27.00 -12.79 -1.70
N ALA A 344 27.22 -14.07 -1.37
CA ALA A 344 28.37 -14.48 -0.57
C ALA A 344 29.69 -14.16 -1.26
N GLN A 345 29.80 -14.39 -2.57
CA GLN A 345 30.99 -14.04 -3.36
C GLN A 345 31.21 -12.52 -3.41
N ALA A 346 30.16 -11.74 -3.64
CA ALA A 346 30.22 -10.28 -3.64
C ALA A 346 30.72 -9.74 -2.29
N GLN A 347 30.24 -10.31 -1.18
CA GLN A 347 30.71 -9.96 0.16
C GLN A 347 32.20 -10.29 0.36
N GLN A 348 32.65 -11.46 -0.11
CA GLN A 348 34.07 -11.86 -0.05
C GLN A 348 34.97 -10.95 -0.90
N ASP A 349 34.47 -10.48 -2.05
CA ASP A 349 35.17 -9.52 -2.91
C ASP A 349 35.23 -8.09 -2.32
N GLY A 350 34.55 -7.90 -1.18
CA GLY A 350 34.50 -6.66 -0.41
C GLY A 350 33.46 -5.66 -0.92
N ALA A 351 32.46 -6.12 -1.69
CA ALA A 351 31.32 -5.28 -2.04
C ALA A 351 30.55 -4.90 -0.77
N THR A 352 30.11 -3.66 -0.70
CA THR A 352 29.32 -3.09 0.40
C THR A 352 27.89 -2.76 -0.03
N LEU A 353 27.66 -2.75 -1.35
CA LEU A 353 26.37 -2.56 -1.99
C LEU A 353 26.23 -3.50 -3.18
N VAL A 354 25.03 -4.07 -3.34
CA VAL A 354 24.62 -4.88 -4.47
C VAL A 354 23.53 -4.13 -5.24
N VAL A 355 23.66 -4.12 -6.57
CA VAL A 355 22.63 -3.61 -7.48
C VAL A 355 22.16 -4.77 -8.33
N GLY A 356 20.85 -5.03 -8.32
CA GLY A 356 20.26 -6.27 -8.81
C GLY A 356 19.93 -7.23 -7.66
N PRO A 357 19.39 -8.43 -7.96
CA PRO A 357 19.10 -8.99 -9.28
C PRO A 357 17.95 -8.29 -10.03
N LEU A 358 17.75 -8.69 -11.29
CA LEU A 358 16.75 -8.12 -12.21
C LEU A 358 15.52 -9.01 -12.37
N LEU A 359 15.67 -10.33 -12.39
CA LEU A 359 14.54 -11.21 -12.69
C LEU A 359 13.69 -11.39 -11.44
N LYS A 360 12.37 -11.36 -11.62
CA LYS A 360 11.41 -11.48 -10.52
C LYS A 360 11.63 -12.72 -9.63
N PRO A 361 11.88 -13.93 -10.18
CA PRO A 361 12.18 -15.09 -9.35
C PRO A 361 13.46 -14.95 -8.51
N GLU A 362 14.44 -14.19 -8.98
CA GLU A 362 15.70 -13.93 -8.27
C GLU A 362 15.47 -12.91 -7.14
N VAL A 363 14.64 -11.89 -7.37
CA VAL A 363 14.28 -10.88 -6.36
C VAL A 363 13.44 -11.49 -5.23
N GLU A 364 12.53 -12.41 -5.55
CA GLU A 364 11.72 -13.14 -4.56
C GLU A 364 12.57 -14.00 -3.61
N GLN A 365 13.73 -14.51 -4.07
CA GLN A 365 14.65 -15.29 -3.25
C GLN A 365 15.43 -14.45 -2.22
N LEU A 366 15.50 -13.13 -2.38
CA LEU A 366 16.26 -12.25 -1.48
C LEU A 366 15.70 -12.26 -0.06
N SER A 367 14.38 -12.35 0.11
CA SER A 367 13.74 -12.39 1.42
C SER A 367 14.10 -13.65 2.22
N ALA A 368 14.38 -14.74 1.52
CA ALA A 368 14.78 -16.03 2.11
C ALA A 368 16.30 -16.15 2.33
N THR A 369 17.10 -15.17 1.88
CA THR A 369 18.56 -15.22 1.93
C THR A 369 19.09 -14.13 2.86
N PRO A 370 19.47 -14.45 4.11
CA PRO A 370 20.05 -13.48 5.02
C PRO A 370 21.34 -12.91 4.44
N SER A 371 21.44 -11.59 4.34
CA SER A 371 22.62 -10.89 3.87
C SER A 371 22.86 -9.64 4.71
N THR A 372 24.13 -9.30 4.90
CA THR A 372 24.54 -8.03 5.53
C THR A 372 24.82 -6.93 4.50
N LEU A 373 24.79 -7.28 3.21
CA LEU A 373 24.97 -6.33 2.11
C LEU A 373 23.73 -5.46 1.98
N ASN A 374 23.92 -4.18 1.68
CA ASN A 374 22.86 -3.34 1.16
C ASN A 374 22.52 -3.78 -0.26
N ILE A 375 21.24 -3.92 -0.60
CA ILE A 375 20.78 -4.46 -1.88
C ILE A 375 19.75 -3.51 -2.50
N LEU A 376 20.06 -2.96 -3.66
CA LEU A 376 19.12 -2.28 -4.54
C LEU A 376 18.67 -3.26 -5.63
N ALA A 377 17.58 -3.97 -5.40
CA ALA A 377 17.00 -4.89 -6.38
C ALA A 377 16.41 -4.11 -7.56
N LEU A 378 16.61 -4.62 -8.79
CA LEU A 378 16.12 -3.98 -10.03
C LEU A 378 14.75 -4.54 -10.46
N ASN A 379 13.98 -5.02 -9.49
CA ASN A 379 12.60 -5.45 -9.66
C ASN A 379 11.93 -5.48 -8.30
N GLN A 380 10.64 -5.81 -8.25
CA GLN A 380 9.90 -5.99 -7.01
C GLN A 380 9.18 -7.35 -6.97
N PRO A 381 9.10 -8.00 -5.79
CA PRO A 381 8.29 -9.19 -5.59
C PRO A 381 6.78 -8.85 -5.65
N GLU A 382 5.91 -9.86 -5.75
CA GLU A 382 4.45 -9.63 -5.66
C GLU A 382 3.98 -9.10 -4.32
N VAL A 383 4.67 -9.53 -3.27
CA VAL A 383 4.45 -9.09 -1.90
C VAL A 383 5.78 -8.58 -1.37
N SER A 384 5.92 -7.26 -1.27
CA SER A 384 7.10 -6.64 -0.68
C SER A 384 7.09 -6.83 0.82
N THR A 385 8.21 -7.32 1.37
CA THR A 385 8.46 -7.42 2.80
C THR A 385 9.46 -6.36 3.21
N ASN A 386 9.24 -5.67 4.33
CA ASN A 386 10.21 -4.70 4.81
C ASN A 386 11.47 -5.40 5.32
N SER A 387 12.55 -5.31 4.54
CA SER A 387 13.85 -5.89 4.87
C SER A 387 14.87 -4.78 5.06
N PRO A 388 15.58 -4.69 6.21
CA PRO A 388 16.34 -3.52 6.62
C PRO A 388 17.42 -3.06 5.63
N ASN A 389 17.96 -3.99 4.85
CA ASN A 389 19.06 -3.81 3.92
C ASN A 389 18.65 -3.97 2.44
N ILE A 390 17.35 -4.02 2.12
CA ILE A 390 16.86 -4.22 0.74
C ILE A 390 15.93 -3.07 0.34
N CYS A 391 16.13 -2.57 -0.87
CA CYS A 391 15.27 -1.62 -1.54
C CYS A 391 14.93 -2.14 -2.95
N TYR A 392 13.73 -1.85 -3.42
CA TYR A 392 13.21 -2.37 -4.69
C TYR A 392 12.99 -1.22 -5.66
N PHE A 393 13.69 -1.24 -6.79
CA PHE A 393 13.54 -0.27 -7.87
C PHE A 393 13.07 -0.96 -9.14
N ALA A 394 11.84 -0.68 -9.56
CA ALA A 394 11.23 -1.29 -10.73
C ALA A 394 10.60 -0.22 -11.63
N LEU A 395 10.63 -0.46 -12.95
CA LEU A 395 9.78 0.27 -13.89
C LEU A 395 8.40 -0.39 -14.00
N SER A 396 7.71 -0.58 -12.86
CA SER A 396 6.48 -1.35 -12.82
C SER A 396 5.28 -0.56 -13.37
N PRO A 397 4.40 -1.18 -14.18
CA PRO A 397 3.12 -0.59 -14.59
C PRO A 397 2.19 -0.29 -13.41
N GLU A 398 2.32 -1.04 -12.32
CA GLU A 398 1.56 -0.84 -11.08
C GLU A 398 1.92 0.51 -10.43
N ASP A 399 3.20 0.88 -10.37
CA ASP A 399 3.63 2.17 -9.81
C ASP A 399 3.19 3.35 -10.69
N GLU A 400 3.26 3.19 -12.01
CA GLU A 400 2.73 4.18 -12.96
C GLU A 400 1.21 4.35 -12.80
N ALA A 401 0.48 3.29 -12.47
CA ALA A 401 -0.94 3.36 -12.18
C ALA A 401 -1.26 4.07 -10.85
N ARG A 402 -0.40 3.91 -9.83
CA ARG A 402 -0.50 4.68 -8.58
C ARG A 402 -0.25 6.17 -8.82
N ASP A 403 0.78 6.51 -9.59
CA ASP A 403 1.05 7.90 -10.00
C ASP A 403 -0.12 8.49 -10.82
N ALA A 404 -0.69 7.71 -11.74
CA ALA A 404 -1.88 8.11 -12.48
C ALA A 404 -3.09 8.37 -11.57
N ALA A 405 -3.30 7.57 -10.51
CA ALA A 405 -4.35 7.85 -9.54
C ALA A 405 -4.16 9.22 -8.86
N HIS A 406 -2.91 9.58 -8.48
CA HIS A 406 -2.60 10.92 -7.96
C HIS A 406 -2.83 12.02 -8.99
N HIS A 407 -2.37 11.84 -10.23
CA HIS A 407 -2.54 12.82 -11.30
C HIS A 407 -4.01 13.12 -11.57
N LEU A 408 -4.83 12.07 -11.76
CA LEU A 408 -6.27 12.21 -12.01
C LEU A 408 -6.99 12.86 -10.82
N TRP A 409 -6.57 12.55 -9.58
CA TRP A 409 -7.14 13.15 -8.39
C TRP A 409 -6.86 14.66 -8.30
N ASN A 410 -5.62 15.05 -8.62
CA ASN A 410 -5.17 16.45 -8.67
C ASN A 410 -5.87 17.24 -9.79
N LEU A 411 -6.26 16.58 -10.88
CA LEU A 411 -7.10 17.14 -11.95
C LEU A 411 -8.60 17.14 -11.62
N GLU A 412 -8.94 16.97 -10.34
CA GLU A 412 -10.30 16.97 -9.80
C GLU A 412 -11.24 15.92 -10.43
N LYS A 413 -10.69 14.84 -10.99
CA LYS A 413 -11.50 13.71 -11.47
C LYS A 413 -12.05 12.94 -10.28
N ARG A 414 -13.24 12.36 -10.43
CA ARG A 414 -13.99 11.69 -9.35
C ARG A 414 -14.55 10.34 -9.76
N MET A 415 -14.80 10.11 -11.04
CA MET A 415 -15.39 8.87 -11.57
C MET A 415 -14.52 8.27 -12.68
N PRO A 416 -13.29 7.81 -12.37
CA PRO A 416 -12.42 7.20 -13.37
C PRO A 416 -12.91 5.82 -13.80
N LEU A 417 -12.82 5.54 -15.09
CA LEU A 417 -12.92 4.19 -15.68
C LEU A 417 -11.54 3.71 -16.10
N LEU A 418 -11.16 2.50 -15.70
CA LEU A 418 -9.94 1.83 -16.14
C LEU A 418 -10.22 0.95 -17.36
N LEU A 419 -9.51 1.20 -18.45
CA LEU A 419 -9.48 0.31 -19.62
C LEU A 419 -8.17 -0.47 -19.61
N THR A 420 -8.24 -1.75 -19.25
CA THR A 420 -7.06 -2.61 -19.10
C THR A 420 -7.15 -3.84 -20.00
N PRO A 421 -6.03 -4.42 -20.46
CA PRO A 421 -6.08 -5.70 -21.16
C PRO A 421 -6.63 -6.78 -20.24
N ARG A 422 -7.29 -7.79 -20.79
CA ARG A 422 -7.74 -8.96 -20.02
C ARG A 422 -6.53 -9.76 -19.51
N GLY A 423 -6.58 -10.19 -18.25
CA GLY A 423 -5.60 -11.06 -17.61
C GLY A 423 -4.81 -10.40 -16.48
N ALA A 424 -3.91 -11.19 -15.88
CA ALA A 424 -3.26 -10.86 -14.61
C ALA A 424 -2.58 -9.47 -14.59
N LEU A 425 -1.96 -9.05 -15.70
CA LEU A 425 -1.35 -7.71 -15.78
C LEU A 425 -2.39 -6.60 -15.62
N GLY A 426 -3.52 -6.69 -16.32
CA GLY A 426 -4.59 -5.71 -16.23
C GLY A 426 -5.19 -5.67 -14.83
N ASP A 427 -5.36 -6.84 -14.20
CA ASP A 427 -5.92 -6.95 -12.86
C ASP A 427 -5.00 -6.35 -11.79
N ARG A 428 -3.68 -6.58 -11.88
CA ARG A 428 -2.70 -5.97 -10.96
C ARG A 428 -2.65 -4.45 -11.11
N ILE A 429 -2.67 -3.95 -12.34
CA ILE A 429 -2.69 -2.50 -12.60
C ILE A 429 -3.98 -1.87 -12.07
N ALA A 430 -5.13 -2.48 -12.34
CA ALA A 430 -6.42 -1.99 -11.87
C ALA A 430 -6.49 -1.98 -10.34
N LYS A 431 -6.00 -3.03 -9.68
CA LYS A 431 -5.90 -3.10 -8.23
C LYS A 431 -4.98 -2.00 -7.68
N ALA A 432 -3.78 -1.82 -8.24
CA ALA A 432 -2.83 -0.80 -7.80
C ALA A 432 -3.40 0.62 -7.90
N PHE A 433 -4.07 0.95 -9.02
CA PHE A 433 -4.78 2.21 -9.19
C PHE A 433 -5.90 2.37 -8.15
N ALA A 434 -6.77 1.36 -8.01
CA ALA A 434 -7.94 1.43 -7.14
C ALA A 434 -7.57 1.56 -5.66
N GLU A 435 -6.53 0.86 -5.21
CA GLU A 435 -5.98 1.01 -3.86
C GLU A 435 -5.52 2.46 -3.61
N GLU A 436 -4.77 3.04 -4.53
CA GLU A 436 -4.24 4.40 -4.37
C GLU A 436 -5.33 5.47 -4.49
N TRP A 437 -6.33 5.23 -5.34
CA TRP A 437 -7.50 6.09 -5.46
C TRP A 437 -8.32 6.15 -4.17
N GLN A 438 -8.53 5.00 -3.52
CA GLN A 438 -9.27 4.92 -2.27
C GLN A 438 -8.52 5.52 -1.09
N LYS A 439 -7.18 5.43 -1.06
CA LYS A 439 -6.36 6.14 -0.05
C LYS A 439 -6.56 7.66 -0.11
N GLN A 440 -6.81 8.20 -1.29
CA GLN A 440 -7.08 9.62 -1.50
C GLN A 440 -8.53 10.02 -1.16
N GLY A 441 -9.37 9.05 -0.76
CA GLY A 441 -10.79 9.27 -0.44
C GLY A 441 -11.72 9.07 -1.64
N GLY A 442 -11.22 8.53 -2.75
CA GLY A 442 -12.02 8.18 -3.92
C GLY A 442 -12.98 7.02 -3.69
N GLN A 443 -14.07 6.99 -4.46
CA GLN A 443 -15.04 5.89 -4.46
C GLN A 443 -14.51 4.65 -5.22
N THR A 444 -15.31 3.59 -5.26
CA THR A 444 -14.99 2.39 -6.03
C THR A 444 -14.74 2.72 -7.50
N VAL A 445 -13.57 2.30 -8.00
CA VAL A 445 -13.16 2.49 -9.39
C VAL A 445 -13.78 1.39 -10.26
N LEU A 446 -14.18 1.75 -11.47
CA LEU A 446 -14.71 0.81 -12.46
C LEU A 446 -13.59 0.35 -13.40
N GLN A 447 -13.61 -0.93 -13.79
CA GLN A 447 -12.71 -1.53 -14.76
C GLN A 447 -13.49 -2.15 -15.90
N GLN A 448 -13.12 -1.84 -17.13
CA GLN A 448 -13.62 -2.53 -18.32
C GLN A 448 -12.42 -3.13 -19.05
N ASN A 449 -12.42 -4.46 -19.17
CA ASN A 449 -11.35 -5.14 -19.89
C ASN A 449 -11.56 -5.08 -21.40
N PHE A 450 -10.46 -5.05 -22.14
CA PHE A 450 -10.43 -5.30 -23.58
C PHE A 450 -9.50 -6.47 -23.90
N ASP A 451 -9.74 -7.11 -25.04
CA ASP A 451 -9.00 -8.28 -25.50
C ASP A 451 -7.90 -7.88 -26.49
N SER A 452 -7.62 -8.71 -27.51
CA SER A 452 -6.60 -8.43 -28.52
C SER A 452 -7.03 -7.35 -29.53
N THR A 453 -6.06 -6.83 -30.28
CA THR A 453 -6.32 -5.94 -31.43
C THR A 453 -7.29 -6.55 -32.46
N ALA A 454 -7.28 -7.87 -32.65
CA ALA A 454 -8.20 -8.56 -33.56
C ALA A 454 -9.64 -8.48 -33.06
N GLU A 455 -9.84 -8.68 -31.75
CA GLU A 455 -11.14 -8.59 -31.12
C GLU A 455 -11.64 -7.15 -31.04
N LEU A 456 -10.76 -6.17 -30.79
CA LEU A 456 -11.11 -4.75 -30.89
C LEU A 456 -11.63 -4.40 -32.30
N LYS A 457 -10.98 -4.87 -33.37
CA LYS A 457 -11.47 -4.69 -34.75
C LYS A 457 -12.84 -5.36 -34.97
N GLN A 458 -13.03 -6.57 -34.43
CA GLN A 458 -14.32 -7.27 -34.50
C GLN A 458 -15.41 -6.53 -33.71
N ALA A 459 -15.08 -5.95 -32.56
CA ALA A 459 -15.99 -5.17 -31.73
C ALA A 459 -16.44 -3.88 -32.43
N ILE A 460 -15.55 -3.26 -33.21
CA ILE A 460 -15.88 -2.13 -34.10
C ILE A 460 -16.88 -2.59 -35.17
N ASN A 461 -16.59 -3.69 -35.87
CA ASN A 461 -17.43 -4.19 -36.97
C ASN A 461 -18.82 -4.67 -36.52
N SER A 462 -18.93 -5.18 -35.29
CA SER A 462 -20.18 -5.68 -34.70
C SER A 462 -20.98 -4.60 -33.94
N GLY A 463 -20.44 -3.39 -33.81
CA GLY A 463 -21.06 -2.32 -33.03
C GLY A 463 -21.07 -2.58 -31.52
N ALA A 464 -20.32 -3.57 -31.03
CA ALA A 464 -20.24 -3.90 -29.61
C ALA A 464 -19.49 -2.81 -28.81
N GLY A 465 -18.41 -2.26 -29.41
CA GLY A 465 -17.75 -1.03 -28.96
C GLY A 465 -17.15 -1.05 -27.54
N ILE A 466 -16.53 0.06 -27.15
CA ILE A 466 -16.21 0.37 -25.75
C ILE A 466 -17.41 1.11 -25.18
N ARG A 467 -18.12 0.50 -24.23
CA ARG A 467 -19.39 1.03 -23.72
C ARG A 467 -19.24 2.06 -22.60
N LEU A 468 -18.01 2.28 -22.14
CA LEU A 468 -17.70 3.10 -20.95
C LEU A 468 -18.51 2.62 -19.74
N THR A 469 -18.48 1.32 -19.51
CA THR A 469 -19.13 0.67 -18.36
C THR A 469 -18.19 -0.40 -17.85
N GLY A 470 -17.98 -0.47 -16.55
CA GLY A 470 -17.03 -1.41 -15.96
C GLY A 470 -17.59 -2.16 -14.76
N GLN A 471 -16.88 -3.20 -14.35
CA GLN A 471 -17.08 -3.88 -13.09
C GLN A 471 -16.30 -3.16 -11.98
N PRO A 472 -16.82 -3.12 -10.74
CA PRO A 472 -16.09 -2.52 -9.62
C PRO A 472 -14.80 -3.30 -9.32
N VAL A 473 -13.69 -2.58 -9.13
CA VAL A 473 -12.41 -3.17 -8.73
C VAL A 473 -12.42 -3.44 -7.22
N SER A 474 -12.24 -4.70 -6.84
CA SER A 474 -12.14 -5.14 -5.44
C SER A 474 -10.73 -4.92 -4.90
N VAL A 475 -10.60 -4.16 -3.81
CA VAL A 475 -9.31 -3.89 -3.14
C VAL A 475 -9.06 -4.74 -1.87
N SER A 476 -10.02 -5.58 -1.49
CA SER A 476 -9.96 -6.35 -0.24
C SER A 476 -8.95 -7.49 -0.32
N ASN A 477 -7.98 -7.54 0.60
CA ASN A 477 -7.04 -8.66 0.78
C ASN A 477 -7.64 -9.87 1.56
N ALA A 478 -8.97 -10.01 1.59
CA ALA A 478 -9.55 -11.25 2.08
C ALA A 478 -9.30 -12.33 1.02
N PRO A 479 -8.74 -13.51 1.37
CA PRO A 479 -8.83 -14.64 0.47
C PRO A 479 -10.31 -14.81 0.13
N ALA A 480 -10.65 -14.91 -1.15
CA ALA A 480 -11.96 -15.41 -1.53
C ALA A 480 -12.08 -16.80 -0.89
N ALA A 481 -12.73 -16.88 0.27
CA ALA A 481 -13.09 -18.15 0.85
C ALA A 481 -14.03 -18.80 -0.16
N ALA A 482 -13.47 -19.72 -0.95
CA ALA A 482 -14.30 -20.64 -1.72
C ALA A 482 -15.22 -21.31 -0.69
N PRO A 483 -16.55 -21.22 -0.84
CA PRO A 483 -17.44 -21.85 0.13
C PRO A 483 -17.20 -23.36 0.07
N ALA A 484 -16.66 -23.91 1.15
CA ALA A 484 -16.43 -25.35 1.27
C ALA A 484 -17.79 -26.05 1.22
N SER A 485 -17.97 -26.97 0.26
CA SER A 485 -19.12 -27.87 0.23
C SER A 485 -19.14 -28.71 1.50
N VAL A 486 -20.24 -28.73 2.22
CA VAL A 486 -20.40 -29.57 3.41
C VAL A 486 -20.98 -30.91 2.98
N THR A 487 -20.27 -32.00 3.29
CA THR A 487 -20.76 -33.37 3.09
C THR A 487 -21.39 -33.87 4.39
N ILE A 488 -22.69 -34.13 4.38
CA ILE A 488 -23.40 -34.77 5.49
C ILE A 488 -23.96 -36.09 4.98
N ALA A 489 -23.61 -37.20 5.65
CA ALA A 489 -24.10 -38.55 5.35
C ALA A 489 -23.97 -39.00 3.87
N GLY A 490 -22.86 -38.65 3.21
CA GLY A 490 -22.55 -39.11 1.83
C GLY A 490 -23.24 -38.33 0.71
N LEU A 491 -23.94 -37.24 1.02
CA LEU A 491 -24.46 -36.27 0.05
C LEU A 491 -23.66 -34.97 0.14
N THR A 492 -22.93 -34.64 -0.93
CA THR A 492 -22.26 -33.34 -1.09
C THR A 492 -23.32 -32.33 -1.54
N ILE A 493 -23.65 -31.36 -0.68
CA ILE A 493 -24.51 -30.24 -1.06
C ILE A 493 -23.61 -29.20 -1.73
N PRO A 494 -23.78 -28.88 -3.02
CA PRO A 494 -23.08 -27.76 -3.65
C PRO A 494 -23.42 -26.49 -2.87
N ALA A 495 -22.43 -25.64 -2.59
CA ALA A 495 -22.71 -24.32 -2.07
C ALA A 495 -23.73 -23.64 -3.00
N PRO A 496 -24.79 -22.99 -2.48
CA PRO A 496 -25.65 -22.16 -3.32
C PRO A 496 -24.75 -21.16 -4.06
N PRO A 497 -25.01 -20.85 -5.35
CA PRO A 497 -24.28 -19.78 -6.00
C PRO A 497 -24.43 -18.56 -5.11
N VAL A 498 -23.32 -18.15 -4.49
CA VAL A 498 -23.22 -16.80 -3.97
C VAL A 498 -23.26 -15.97 -5.24
N ASP A 499 -24.43 -15.43 -5.57
CA ASP A 499 -24.47 -14.20 -6.31
C ASP A 499 -23.53 -13.29 -5.51
N ALA A 500 -22.33 -13.05 -6.06
CA ALA A 500 -21.46 -11.99 -5.60
C ALA A 500 -22.39 -10.82 -5.33
N PRO A 501 -22.37 -10.20 -4.14
CA PRO A 501 -23.33 -9.17 -3.81
C PRO A 501 -23.36 -8.26 -5.03
N VAL A 502 -24.49 -8.29 -5.74
CA VAL A 502 -24.72 -7.32 -6.80
C VAL A 502 -24.87 -6.08 -5.97
N VAL A 503 -23.74 -5.42 -5.74
CA VAL A 503 -23.70 -4.06 -5.29
C VAL A 503 -24.35 -3.34 -6.44
N SER A 504 -25.68 -3.29 -6.38
CA SER A 504 -26.51 -2.31 -7.06
C SER A 504 -26.22 -1.00 -6.34
N THR A 505 -24.97 -0.54 -6.42
CA THR A 505 -24.73 0.87 -6.31
C THR A 505 -25.11 1.40 -7.67
N SER A 506 -26.07 2.30 -7.65
CA SER A 506 -26.21 3.38 -8.59
C SER A 506 -24.87 4.14 -8.75
N ALA A 507 -23.85 3.51 -9.33
CA ALA A 507 -22.68 4.17 -9.92
C ALA A 507 -23.06 4.81 -11.26
N GLY A 508 -24.25 5.41 -11.33
CA GLY A 508 -24.76 6.20 -12.46
C GLY A 508 -24.21 7.63 -12.44
N GLY A 509 -22.96 7.80 -12.00
CA GLY A 509 -22.21 9.03 -12.23
C GLY A 509 -21.62 8.98 -13.63
N ASN A 510 -21.69 10.08 -14.38
CA ASN A 510 -21.02 10.17 -15.67
C ASN A 510 -19.51 9.98 -15.46
N ILE A 511 -18.90 9.05 -16.20
CA ILE A 511 -17.45 8.88 -16.23
C ILE A 511 -16.81 10.19 -16.70
N ASP A 512 -15.93 10.75 -15.89
CA ASP A 512 -15.26 12.03 -16.15
C ASP A 512 -13.81 11.86 -16.60
N ALA A 513 -13.25 10.66 -16.41
CA ALA A 513 -11.92 10.28 -16.85
C ALA A 513 -11.85 8.81 -17.26
N VAL A 514 -11.04 8.50 -18.28
CA VAL A 514 -10.72 7.13 -18.69
C VAL A 514 -9.20 6.97 -18.67
N TYR A 515 -8.69 6.02 -17.89
CA TYR A 515 -7.27 5.66 -17.87
C TYR A 515 -7.04 4.36 -18.65
N ILE A 516 -6.21 4.43 -19.69
CA ILE A 516 -6.08 3.40 -20.74
C ILE A 516 -4.70 2.77 -20.68
N ILE A 517 -4.66 1.45 -20.46
CA ILE A 517 -3.44 0.64 -20.51
C ILE A 517 -3.40 -0.10 -21.84
N ALA A 518 -2.83 0.50 -22.87
CA ALA A 518 -2.85 -0.06 -24.22
C ALA A 518 -1.52 0.20 -24.95
N THR A 519 -1.19 -0.66 -25.90
CA THR A 519 -0.16 -0.40 -26.92
C THR A 519 -0.65 0.64 -27.93
N PRO A 520 0.23 1.26 -28.73
CA PRO A 520 -0.18 2.22 -29.76
C PRO A 520 -1.22 1.65 -30.73
N ALA A 521 -1.02 0.39 -31.16
CA ALA A 521 -1.93 -0.28 -32.09
C ALA A 521 -3.34 -0.53 -31.50
N GLU A 522 -3.41 -0.80 -30.19
CA GLU A 522 -4.69 -0.92 -29.48
C GLU A 522 -5.32 0.44 -29.27
N LEU A 523 -4.54 1.47 -28.94
CA LEU A 523 -5.03 2.82 -28.67
C LEU A 523 -5.67 3.47 -29.92
N THR A 524 -5.09 3.25 -31.10
CA THR A 524 -5.68 3.61 -32.41
C THR A 524 -7.08 3.04 -32.61
N LEU A 525 -7.41 1.89 -32.02
CA LEU A 525 -8.75 1.30 -32.11
C LEU A 525 -9.65 1.79 -30.97
N ILE A 526 -9.11 1.89 -29.75
CA ILE A 526 -9.86 2.26 -28.55
C ILE A 526 -10.37 3.70 -28.62
N LYS A 527 -9.54 4.67 -29.04
CA LYS A 527 -9.92 6.08 -29.03
C LYS A 527 -11.15 6.37 -29.93
N PRO A 528 -11.20 5.93 -31.20
CA PRO A 528 -12.41 6.07 -32.02
C PRO A 528 -13.65 5.41 -31.40
N MET A 529 -13.50 4.26 -30.73
CA MET A 529 -14.61 3.59 -30.05
C MET A 529 -15.16 4.44 -28.90
N ILE A 530 -14.29 5.10 -28.12
CA ILE A 530 -14.69 6.04 -27.06
C ILE A 530 -15.34 7.29 -27.65
N ASP A 531 -14.74 7.86 -28.70
CA ASP A 531 -15.27 9.05 -29.39
C ASP A 531 -16.69 8.77 -29.96
N MET A 532 -16.96 7.54 -30.43
CA MET A 532 -18.29 7.12 -30.89
C MET A 532 -19.27 6.83 -29.75
N ALA A 533 -18.80 6.33 -28.61
CA ALA A 533 -19.63 6.03 -27.44
C ALA A 533 -20.02 7.28 -26.63
N THR A 534 -19.31 8.40 -26.82
CA THR A 534 -19.48 9.63 -26.04
C THR A 534 -20.22 10.70 -26.81
N SER A 535 -21.02 11.50 -26.10
CA SER A 535 -21.62 12.72 -26.68
C SER A 535 -20.66 13.91 -26.54
N THR A 536 -20.76 14.90 -27.41
CA THR A 536 -19.94 16.14 -27.34
C THR A 536 -20.11 16.94 -26.04
N ARG A 537 -21.17 16.68 -25.25
CA ARG A 537 -21.41 17.33 -23.95
C ARG A 537 -20.89 16.53 -22.74
N SER A 538 -20.44 15.29 -22.96
CA SER A 538 -20.06 14.35 -21.90
C SER A 538 -18.84 13.53 -22.31
N LYS A 539 -17.80 14.19 -22.82
CA LYS A 539 -16.55 13.55 -23.22
C LYS A 539 -15.62 13.42 -22.00
N PRO A 540 -15.28 12.21 -21.55
CA PRO A 540 -14.33 12.04 -20.46
C PRO A 540 -12.93 12.47 -20.90
N ALA A 541 -12.13 12.92 -19.94
CA ALA A 541 -10.71 13.15 -20.18
C ALA A 541 -10.00 11.80 -20.37
N LEU A 542 -9.14 11.70 -21.38
CA LEU A 542 -8.47 10.45 -21.75
C LEU A 542 -7.02 10.49 -21.29
N PHE A 543 -6.63 9.47 -20.54
CA PHE A 543 -5.29 9.29 -19.98
C PHE A 543 -4.76 7.93 -20.42
N ALA A 544 -3.46 7.80 -20.64
CA ALA A 544 -2.81 6.53 -20.98
C ALA A 544 -1.46 6.36 -20.26
N SER A 545 -0.97 5.13 -20.17
CA SER A 545 0.37 4.87 -19.65
C SER A 545 1.44 4.98 -20.76
N SER A 546 2.70 4.97 -20.34
CA SER A 546 3.90 4.92 -21.19
C SER A 546 3.87 3.79 -22.22
N ARG A 547 3.11 2.72 -21.96
CA ARG A 547 2.87 1.61 -22.90
C ARG A 547 2.26 2.06 -24.22
N SER A 548 1.51 3.17 -24.22
CA SER A 548 0.89 3.74 -25.42
C SER A 548 1.86 4.54 -26.30
N TYR A 549 3.10 4.75 -25.83
CA TYR A 549 4.10 5.53 -26.53
C TYR A 549 5.29 4.66 -26.97
N GLN A 550 5.45 4.55 -28.30
CA GLN A 550 6.53 3.82 -28.95
C GLN A 550 7.12 4.67 -30.09
N ALA A 551 8.34 4.33 -30.51
CA ALA A 551 8.98 4.99 -31.62
C ALA A 551 8.23 4.78 -32.93
N GLY A 552 8.45 5.70 -33.88
CA GLY A 552 7.84 5.64 -35.21
C GLY A 552 6.40 6.18 -35.27
N ALA A 553 5.84 6.68 -34.16
CA ALA A 553 4.59 7.41 -34.15
C ALA A 553 4.75 8.75 -34.90
N GLY A 554 4.33 8.77 -36.16
CA GLY A 554 4.35 9.94 -37.04
C GLY A 554 3.30 11.00 -36.68
N PRO A 555 3.33 12.16 -37.35
CA PRO A 555 2.36 13.25 -37.11
C PRO A 555 0.90 12.81 -37.23
N ASP A 556 0.59 11.89 -38.15
CA ASP A 556 -0.78 11.37 -38.35
C ASP A 556 -1.32 10.64 -37.12
N TYR A 557 -0.51 9.76 -36.52
CA TYR A 557 -0.88 9.08 -35.27
C TYR A 557 -1.08 10.09 -34.14
N ARG A 558 -0.20 11.09 -34.04
CA ARG A 558 -0.29 12.11 -32.99
C ARG A 558 -1.54 12.97 -33.14
N LEU A 559 -1.93 13.30 -34.36
CA LEU A 559 -3.20 13.97 -34.66
C LEU A 559 -4.41 13.09 -34.34
N GLU A 560 -4.33 11.79 -34.62
CA GLU A 560 -5.40 10.86 -34.28
C GLU A 560 -5.59 10.77 -32.75
N MET A 561 -4.49 10.78 -32.00
CA MET A 561 -4.46 10.73 -30.52
C MET A 561 -4.70 12.08 -29.84
N GLU A 562 -5.10 13.11 -30.58
CA GLU A 562 -5.32 14.47 -30.07
C GLU A 562 -6.12 14.49 -28.76
N GLY A 563 -5.60 15.22 -27.78
CA GLY A 563 -6.21 15.44 -26.48
C GLY A 563 -5.92 14.37 -25.43
N ILE A 564 -5.37 13.20 -25.80
CA ILE A 564 -4.94 12.18 -24.82
C ILE A 564 -3.73 12.69 -24.05
N GLN A 565 -3.78 12.58 -22.73
CA GLN A 565 -2.60 12.74 -21.87
C GLN A 565 -1.97 11.38 -21.56
N PHE A 566 -0.66 11.31 -21.44
CA PHE A 566 0.02 10.07 -21.05
C PHE A 566 1.27 10.34 -20.23
N SER A 567 1.59 9.43 -19.31
CA SER A 567 2.82 9.48 -18.52
C SER A 567 3.97 8.80 -19.26
N ASP A 568 5.19 9.31 -19.09
CA ASP A 568 6.43 8.61 -19.46
C ASP A 568 7.59 9.14 -18.61
N ILE A 569 8.77 8.54 -18.75
CA ILE A 569 9.95 8.98 -18.01
C ILE A 569 10.42 10.39 -18.44
N PRO A 570 11.05 11.19 -17.54
CA PRO A 570 11.62 12.50 -17.86
C PRO A 570 12.53 12.53 -19.09
N LEU A 571 13.30 11.46 -19.33
CA LEU A 571 14.14 11.35 -20.53
C LEU A 571 13.30 11.38 -21.82
N MET A 572 12.16 10.69 -21.84
CA MET A 572 11.24 10.64 -22.97
C MET A 572 10.38 11.90 -23.10
N ALA A 573 10.16 12.61 -21.99
CA ALA A 573 9.52 13.92 -21.96
C ALA A 573 10.42 15.07 -22.45
N GLY A 574 11.69 14.79 -22.80
CA GLY A 574 12.61 15.77 -23.36
C GLY A 574 13.45 16.56 -22.34
N THR A 575 13.54 16.08 -21.09
CA THR A 575 14.32 16.74 -20.02
C THR A 575 15.82 16.81 -20.34
N ASN A 576 16.34 15.81 -21.06
CA ASN A 576 17.72 15.80 -21.57
C ASN A 576 17.75 15.33 -23.04
N PRO A 577 17.64 16.24 -24.01
CA PRO A 577 17.57 15.88 -25.44
C PRO A 577 18.82 15.17 -25.97
N ALA A 578 20.00 15.52 -25.44
CA ALA A 578 21.27 14.93 -25.89
C ALA A 578 21.38 13.47 -25.46
N LEU A 579 21.07 13.19 -24.18
CA LEU A 579 21.02 11.84 -23.65
C LEU A 579 19.93 11.01 -24.37
N MET A 580 18.78 11.62 -24.67
CA MET A 580 17.70 10.96 -25.41
C MET A 580 18.15 10.59 -26.82
N GLN A 581 18.79 11.51 -27.56
CA GLN A 581 19.29 11.24 -28.91
C GLN A 581 20.36 10.14 -28.92
N GLN A 582 21.27 10.15 -27.93
CA GLN A 582 22.27 9.11 -27.78
C GLN A 582 21.63 7.75 -27.51
N ALA A 583 20.70 7.67 -26.55
CA ALA A 583 20.02 6.44 -26.20
C ALA A 583 19.18 5.91 -27.37
N ALA A 584 18.42 6.78 -28.04
CA ALA A 584 17.60 6.42 -29.19
C ALA A 584 18.44 5.87 -30.36
N ALA A 585 19.57 6.51 -30.67
CA ALA A 585 20.51 6.01 -31.67
C ALA A 585 21.09 4.64 -31.30
N LYS A 586 21.42 4.46 -30.02
CA LYS A 586 22.03 3.22 -29.51
C LYS A 586 21.10 2.02 -29.58
N PHE A 587 19.81 2.22 -29.29
CA PHE A 587 18.83 1.14 -29.21
C PHE A 587 17.90 1.10 -30.43
N ALA A 588 18.31 1.67 -31.57
CA ALA A 588 17.53 1.70 -32.81
C ALA A 588 16.08 2.19 -32.61
N ASN A 589 15.90 3.17 -31.71
CA ASN A 589 14.61 3.70 -31.25
C ASN A 589 13.69 2.70 -30.52
N ASP A 590 14.19 1.58 -29.97
CA ASP A 590 13.39 0.78 -29.04
C ASP A 590 13.24 1.52 -27.70
N TYR A 591 12.10 2.18 -27.52
CA TYR A 591 11.80 2.95 -26.31
C TYR A 591 11.74 2.09 -25.05
N SER A 592 11.49 0.78 -25.17
CA SER A 592 11.53 -0.13 -24.02
C SER A 592 12.97 -0.25 -23.51
N LEU A 593 13.94 -0.40 -24.42
CA LEU A 593 15.36 -0.43 -24.08
C LEU A 593 15.90 0.93 -23.64
N VAL A 594 15.41 2.03 -24.20
CA VAL A 594 15.74 3.39 -23.74
C VAL A 594 15.29 3.61 -22.29
N ARG A 595 14.09 3.14 -21.92
CA ARG A 595 13.61 3.21 -20.53
C ARG A 595 14.47 2.37 -19.57
N LEU A 596 14.91 1.17 -19.99
CA LEU A 596 15.83 0.35 -19.20
C LEU A 596 17.24 0.94 -19.11
N TYR A 597 17.70 1.64 -20.13
CA TYR A 597 18.93 2.43 -20.08
C TYR A 597 18.82 3.57 -19.06
N ALA A 598 17.70 4.31 -19.04
CA ALA A 598 17.42 5.30 -18.00
C ALA A 598 17.33 4.67 -16.60
N MET A 599 16.74 3.47 -16.48
CA MET A 599 16.75 2.70 -15.23
C MET A 599 18.17 2.39 -14.75
N GLY A 600 19.07 2.02 -15.66
CA GLY A 600 20.49 1.82 -15.32
C GLY A 600 21.14 3.08 -14.77
N ILE A 601 20.87 4.24 -15.40
CA ILE A 601 21.36 5.54 -14.94
C ILE A 601 20.87 5.84 -13.52
N ASP A 602 19.57 5.67 -13.28
CA ASP A 602 18.98 5.95 -11.99
C ASP A 602 19.40 4.94 -10.94
N ALA A 603 19.61 3.67 -11.30
CA ALA A 603 20.14 2.66 -10.39
C ALA A 603 21.52 3.07 -9.85
N TRP A 604 22.38 3.69 -10.66
CA TRP A 604 23.64 4.26 -10.19
C TRP A 604 23.41 5.43 -9.22
N THR A 605 22.52 6.35 -9.54
CA THR A 605 22.20 7.50 -8.67
C THR A 605 21.63 7.03 -7.33
N LEU A 606 20.65 6.12 -7.35
CA LEU A 606 20.04 5.49 -6.18
C LEU A 606 21.08 4.74 -5.35
N SER A 607 22.04 4.06 -5.99
CA SER A 607 23.13 3.38 -5.29
C SER A 607 23.98 4.34 -4.47
N ASN A 608 24.21 5.55 -4.98
CA ASN A 608 24.97 6.57 -4.27
C ASN A 608 24.20 7.27 -3.15
N HIS A 609 22.87 7.15 -3.14
CA HIS A 609 21.99 7.70 -2.11
C HIS A 609 21.24 6.62 -1.32
N PHE A 610 21.76 5.40 -1.30
CA PHE A 610 21.07 4.25 -0.70
C PHE A 610 20.75 4.48 0.78
N ALA A 611 21.68 5.06 1.53
CA ALA A 611 21.52 5.33 2.96
C ALA A 611 20.45 6.42 3.19
N GLU A 612 20.52 7.52 2.45
CA GLU A 612 19.62 8.66 2.59
C GLU A 612 18.18 8.27 2.26
N MET A 613 17.97 7.51 1.18
CA MET A 613 16.65 6.98 0.84
C MET A 613 16.03 6.11 1.93
N ARG A 614 16.87 5.36 2.66
CA ARG A 614 16.43 4.48 3.75
C ARG A 614 16.16 5.24 5.05
N GLN A 615 16.96 6.27 5.33
CA GLN A 615 16.99 6.92 6.64
C GLN A 615 16.15 8.20 6.72
N ILE A 616 15.95 8.88 5.59
CA ILE A 616 15.28 10.18 5.54
C ILE A 616 13.89 9.97 4.91
N PRO A 617 12.81 9.95 5.72
CA PRO A 617 11.46 9.87 5.19
C PRO A 617 11.21 11.00 4.19
N GLY A 618 10.71 10.65 3.01
CA GLY A 618 10.44 11.63 1.94
C GLY A 618 11.68 12.16 1.24
N PHE A 619 12.85 11.51 1.36
CA PHE A 619 14.01 11.83 0.53
C PHE A 619 13.68 11.63 -0.95
N GLN A 620 14.01 12.64 -1.77
CA GLN A 620 13.70 12.66 -3.19
C GLN A 620 14.97 12.82 -4.02
N VAL A 621 15.03 12.08 -5.12
CA VAL A 621 16.08 12.19 -6.13
C VAL A 621 15.42 12.46 -7.47
N SER A 622 15.80 13.54 -8.15
CA SER A 622 15.34 13.76 -9.52
C SER A 622 16.14 12.86 -10.46
N GLY A 623 15.46 11.89 -11.06
CA GLY A 623 16.04 10.86 -11.92
C GLY A 623 15.61 10.99 -13.37
N THR A 624 16.28 10.23 -14.24
CA THR A 624 15.92 10.10 -15.66
C THR A 624 14.65 9.28 -15.89
N THR A 625 14.22 8.50 -14.88
CA THR A 625 13.01 7.66 -14.86
C THR A 625 11.84 8.25 -14.07
N GLY A 626 12.02 9.40 -13.42
CA GLY A 626 11.01 10.12 -12.64
C GLY A 626 11.64 10.81 -11.43
N ASP A 627 10.84 11.53 -10.64
CA ASP A 627 11.27 11.91 -9.30
C ASP A 627 11.10 10.70 -8.38
N LEU A 628 12.22 10.22 -7.83
CA LEU A 628 12.33 8.94 -7.13
C LEU A 628 12.20 9.17 -5.62
N THR A 629 11.31 8.42 -4.97
CA THR A 629 11.09 8.47 -3.51
C THR A 629 10.94 7.05 -2.97
N ALA A 630 11.51 6.76 -1.80
CA ALA A 630 11.34 5.47 -1.14
C ALA A 630 10.09 5.44 -0.24
N SER A 631 9.31 4.36 -0.33
CA SER A 631 8.26 4.04 0.64
C SER A 631 8.83 3.52 1.96
N ALA A 632 7.98 3.31 2.98
CA ALA A 632 8.38 2.73 4.27
C ALA A 632 9.00 1.31 4.15
N ASP A 633 8.64 0.56 3.11
CA ASP A 633 9.18 -0.77 2.80
C ASP A 633 10.39 -0.71 1.84
N CYS A 634 10.93 0.50 1.62
CA CYS A 634 11.97 0.82 0.65
C CYS A 634 11.65 0.40 -0.80
N VAL A 635 10.39 0.49 -1.19
CA VAL A 635 10.00 0.41 -2.61
C VAL A 635 10.16 1.81 -3.22
N ILE A 636 10.96 1.91 -4.27
CA ILE A 636 11.22 3.17 -4.97
C ILE A 636 10.04 3.47 -5.88
N THR A 637 9.25 4.44 -5.45
CA THR A 637 8.15 5.03 -6.22
C THR A 637 8.66 6.15 -7.10
N ARG A 638 7.95 6.40 -8.21
CA ARG A 638 8.35 7.37 -9.23
C ARG A 638 7.19 8.30 -9.53
N LYS A 639 7.42 9.60 -9.45
CA LYS A 639 6.51 10.60 -10.00
C LYS A 639 6.89 10.87 -11.46
N LEU A 640 5.94 10.71 -12.37
CA LEU A 640 6.19 10.83 -13.80
C LEU A 640 5.70 12.18 -14.34
N PRO A 641 6.42 12.79 -15.30
CA PRO A 641 5.86 13.88 -16.09
C PRO A 641 4.74 13.35 -16.99
N TRP A 642 3.75 14.19 -17.19
CA TRP A 642 2.64 13.94 -18.09
C TRP A 642 2.81 14.74 -19.38
N LEU A 643 2.55 14.07 -20.50
CA LEU A 643 2.61 14.60 -21.85
C LEU A 643 1.20 14.60 -22.45
N GLN A 644 0.99 15.40 -23.48
CA GLN A 644 -0.29 15.50 -24.20
C GLN A 644 -0.05 15.56 -25.70
N TYR A 645 -0.88 14.84 -26.46
CA TYR A 645 -0.99 15.02 -27.91
C TYR A 645 -1.77 16.30 -28.20
N ARG A 646 -1.10 17.28 -28.82
CA ARG A 646 -1.68 18.58 -29.19
C ARG A 646 -1.20 19.02 -30.57
N GLN A 647 -2.12 19.27 -31.49
CA GLN A 647 -1.85 19.70 -32.87
C GLN A 647 -0.82 18.82 -33.59
N GLY A 648 -0.86 17.50 -33.37
CA GLY A 648 0.08 16.56 -34.00
C GLY A 648 1.48 16.55 -33.37
N MET A 649 1.67 17.26 -32.25
CA MET A 649 2.90 17.28 -31.46
C MET A 649 2.68 16.65 -30.08
N VAL A 650 3.76 16.24 -29.45
CA VAL A 650 3.76 15.83 -28.04
C VAL A 650 4.30 16.99 -27.23
N VAL A 651 3.50 17.51 -26.32
CA VAL A 651 3.85 18.65 -25.44
C VAL A 651 3.65 18.27 -23.98
N PRO A 652 4.31 18.93 -23.01
CA PRO A 652 3.98 18.75 -21.60
C PRO A 652 2.49 19.01 -21.33
N ALA A 653 1.85 18.15 -20.54
CA ALA A 653 0.49 18.36 -20.08
C ALA A 653 0.44 19.51 -19.07
N ALA A 654 -0.62 20.32 -19.13
CA ALA A 654 -0.81 21.51 -18.31
C ALA A 654 -1.47 21.19 -16.96
#